data_AF-A0A2D6AK12-F1
#
_entry.id   AF-A0A2D6AK12-F1
#
_cell.length_a   1.000
_cell.length_b   1.000
_cell.length_c   1.000
_cell.angle_alpha   90.00
_cell.angle_beta   90.00
_cell.angle_gamma   90.00
#
_symmetry.space_group_name_H-M   'P 1'
#
loop_
_entity.id
_entity.type
_entity.pdbx_description
1 polymer ?
#
loop_
_entity_poly.entity_id
_entity_poly.type
_entity_poly.pdbx_seq_one_letter_code
_entity_poly.pdbx_strand_id
1 'polypeptide(L)'
;MITVNDQGVTLSSGFNTASTAIVQKVKPKVIAEWRNSRTLSNVSVSLAASDYSDSDDPPTLGEGNIGDFFDVRQVMNGWNEQTFAWPVAGDKDVDGNVIRADGTWSAMPEKNDGTLEFGWRGKVKSNSSGVFTTPPIITATFDQEKINYIEVHTSEYSGAIKEYTLEYKNTSDNYVAVVTNHELAKGTSMARHTLSGGDTIDMRGVRLTIYKTQNPLDYARVNEITPIYETDISDYVMTFSYSKNRELHDTTVPLGGIAANTFNMNLDNTGHEFTIGNNKLYGQYLAKDVKLTVSLGWRTGTDPEIYEYVNCGTYWVDEWKNHSSMNVAVQCRDFTRFLIDSKIEGGFIVRNSDGASAMRQLMMTANFPRADFEALFPYQLAVREDGGVAHYRFNEGAASGGLTSGATPINPSTGLLARWWILGDFDPLSREALDESMVSDRLLSSGISGLAGKEYISYKKSPNAVGVSTVGNDAVNITEYPSNEVTEYYHTVIDGYFIPPSSDNYAFRVTIENGGFKLYVGGASSKYIYDSSDNLEKSRKDIDSYKGELRLSRWFNDTTEQPHTVTSIPLLANQPAPIRIEAFHVVGDFKLKLERKIGSGSWATVADTETTTDIAFDVIGGRDDYVSANNYSSAIRNHGVYSGDPILRKPGGSAGDPKDLSVQFDGIGDFVTIPYDESIDMTDSSSENYTGSFSIEALVKFDSYLAGEGAYIGNMDNAHAVYGSKGIGFIHTAAAHGVKLYGVSGAQVTAYEASAGVNNVWRHVVGTYDGSYLKYYVNGELIDTQTFSEAPALWDGQDFLIGKSVDSSPADNKFLDGNVGEFAIYRTALSANKVRDHYYSTIMSEIRIHPYLFGENERFSIAGNIATGDLGMFYFDEFGKFRYDHFNRLHESEIPQHSTSQATLSDSTNIKSAERRFELLANKVTVKVNPTISKNVGISSIWRPPNSSLTATKITSGVDISDSETTEISSDNTYNPPWEVSGGYIKIEDEIIKYDSIDENYFKTLTRGQFGTTAASHAAGEMIREVRYFQFDWSKAPAVDIRPPYIAGIEFEDPPLISIDRFRKRPYGGEIVLSATENIKIEDSIGEVVFIEGKNDYTGVSYFASIAGRTISDGGSIAKISSQSSAYSESVRKYGIKEVTIDNRFIGDDVYAKRLADFLLDKMQNGVPIIDVQITSIPQLQLGDRVTVEQIEQLGISNKQYWVIESKINYSGGVSQSLTLREVV
;
A
#
# COMPACT_ATOMS: atom_id res chain seq x y z
N MET A 1 9.36 22.95 14.87
CA MET A 1 10.39 23.93 14.43
C MET A 1 11.42 23.30 13.52
N ILE A 2 11.85 24.07 12.51
CA ILE A 2 12.99 23.74 11.63
C ILE A 2 14.28 23.79 12.46
N THR A 3 14.99 22.66 12.51
CA THR A 3 16.25 22.50 13.25
C THR A 3 17.46 22.30 12.35
N VAL A 4 17.26 22.16 11.05
CA VAL A 4 18.31 21.96 10.05
C VAL A 4 18.25 23.02 8.94
N ASN A 5 19.39 23.33 8.35
CA ASN A 5 19.51 24.24 7.21
C ASN A 5 19.11 23.56 5.88
N ASP A 6 19.19 24.29 4.76
CA ASP A 6 18.94 23.79 3.40
C ASP A 6 19.87 22.65 2.96
N GLN A 7 20.93 22.36 3.72
CA GLN A 7 21.91 21.28 3.50
C GLN A 7 21.74 20.11 4.48
N GLY A 8 20.71 20.12 5.35
CA GLY A 8 20.46 19.06 6.33
C GLY A 8 21.37 19.11 7.57
N VAL A 9 22.13 20.20 7.77
CA VAL A 9 23.00 20.40 8.93
C VAL A 9 22.25 21.15 10.03
N THR A 10 22.45 20.78 11.30
CA THR A 10 21.80 21.45 12.44
C THR A 10 22.09 22.95 12.47
N LEU A 11 21.04 23.75 12.71
CA LEU A 11 21.13 25.20 12.74
C LEU A 11 22.09 25.71 13.81
N SER A 12 22.95 26.66 13.45
CA SER A 12 23.96 27.19 14.36
C SER A 12 23.36 28.08 15.46
N SER A 13 24.08 28.21 16.59
CA SER A 13 23.73 29.19 17.62
C SER A 13 23.78 30.63 17.12
N GLY A 14 24.62 30.90 16.10
CA GLY A 14 24.71 32.18 15.41
C GLY A 14 23.42 32.51 14.66
N PHE A 15 22.83 31.52 13.99
CA PHE A 15 21.52 31.66 13.34
C PHE A 15 20.41 32.00 14.33
N ASN A 16 20.31 31.27 15.45
CA ASN A 16 19.29 31.52 16.48
C ASN A 16 19.37 32.95 17.06
N THR A 17 20.59 33.50 17.12
CA THR A 17 20.82 34.89 17.54
C THR A 17 20.43 35.88 16.44
N ALA A 18 20.75 35.58 15.17
CA ALA A 18 20.47 36.46 14.04
C ALA A 18 18.97 36.52 13.70
N SER A 19 18.24 35.41 13.84
CA SER A 19 16.80 35.34 13.57
C SER A 19 15.97 36.17 14.55
N THR A 20 16.42 36.29 15.81
CA THR A 20 15.71 37.04 16.86
C THR A 20 16.14 38.50 16.97
N ALA A 21 17.11 38.94 16.16
CA ALA A 21 17.61 40.32 16.19
C ALA A 21 16.60 41.34 15.65
N ILE A 22 16.60 42.56 16.23
CA ILE A 22 15.73 43.68 15.82
C ILE A 22 15.99 44.11 14.37
N VAL A 23 17.25 44.07 13.93
CA VAL A 23 17.65 44.38 12.56
C VAL A 23 18.22 43.12 11.92
N GLN A 24 17.44 42.54 11.02
CA GLN A 24 17.79 41.31 10.31
C GLN A 24 18.49 41.65 8.98
N LYS A 25 19.61 40.98 8.72
CA LYS A 25 20.27 41.00 7.40
C LYS A 25 20.01 39.67 6.72
N VAL A 26 19.23 39.73 5.65
CA VAL A 26 18.67 38.56 4.98
C VAL A 26 19.04 38.56 3.50
N LYS A 27 19.12 37.37 2.90
CA LYS A 27 19.37 37.21 1.46
C LYS A 27 18.50 36.08 0.91
N PRO A 28 17.66 36.32 -0.12
CA PRO A 28 16.99 35.23 -0.83
C PRO A 28 18.01 34.33 -1.51
N LYS A 29 17.68 33.04 -1.62
CA LYS A 29 18.36 32.09 -2.47
C LYS A 29 17.31 31.40 -3.35
N VAL A 30 17.35 31.64 -4.66
CA VAL A 30 16.43 31.04 -5.63
C VAL A 30 17.25 30.34 -6.69
N ILE A 31 17.18 29.01 -6.71
CA ILE A 31 17.82 28.18 -7.72
C ILE A 31 16.75 27.77 -8.72
N ALA A 32 16.94 28.13 -9.98
CA ALA A 32 16.04 27.78 -11.08
C ALA A 32 16.63 26.61 -11.88
N GLU A 33 15.86 25.52 -12.00
CA GLU A 33 16.17 24.35 -12.82
C GLU A 33 15.55 24.54 -14.22
N TRP A 34 16.33 25.11 -15.14
CA TRP A 34 15.90 25.48 -16.49
C TRP A 34 15.74 24.29 -17.44
N ARG A 35 16.61 23.28 -17.27
CA ARG A 35 16.58 22.03 -18.03
C ARG A 35 16.71 20.85 -17.09
N ASN A 36 15.97 19.81 -17.43
CA ASN A 36 15.98 18.46 -16.86
C ASN A 36 15.50 17.48 -17.94
N SER A 37 15.52 16.19 -17.66
CA SER A 37 15.11 15.15 -18.62
C SER A 37 13.73 15.39 -19.27
N ARG A 38 12.78 16.01 -18.55
CA ARG A 38 11.43 16.35 -19.06
C ARG A 38 11.43 17.47 -20.11
N THR A 39 12.38 18.38 -20.04
CA THR A 39 12.40 19.62 -20.84
C THR A 39 13.40 19.58 -22.00
N LEU A 40 14.16 18.48 -22.12
CA LEU A 40 15.08 18.24 -23.24
C LEU A 40 14.30 17.96 -24.54
N SER A 41 14.89 18.37 -25.66
CA SER A 41 14.33 18.18 -27.00
C SER A 41 15.11 17.13 -27.79
N ASN A 42 14.41 16.39 -28.67
CA ASN A 42 14.96 15.32 -29.51
C ASN A 42 15.73 14.24 -28.72
N VAL A 43 15.19 13.83 -27.58
CA VAL A 43 15.80 12.78 -26.75
C VAL A 43 15.68 11.43 -27.44
N SER A 44 16.80 10.75 -27.65
CA SER A 44 16.86 9.35 -28.09
C SER A 44 17.77 8.55 -27.17
N VAL A 45 17.25 7.44 -26.65
CA VAL A 45 18.00 6.54 -25.76
C VAL A 45 18.24 5.22 -26.47
N SER A 46 19.44 4.66 -26.31
CA SER A 46 19.89 3.41 -26.93
C SER A 46 20.78 2.61 -26.00
N LEU A 47 20.88 1.31 -26.27
CA LEU A 47 21.85 0.40 -25.65
C LEU A 47 22.96 0.05 -26.65
N ALA A 48 24.14 -0.32 -26.17
CA ALA A 48 25.18 -0.86 -27.04
C ALA A 48 24.77 -2.24 -27.61
N ALA A 49 25.02 -2.45 -28.92
CA ALA A 49 24.53 -3.58 -29.73
C ALA A 49 24.93 -5.01 -29.28
N SER A 50 25.74 -5.17 -28.22
CA SER A 50 26.07 -6.50 -27.67
C SER A 50 25.05 -7.02 -26.65
N ASP A 51 24.09 -6.19 -26.23
CA ASP A 51 23.12 -6.53 -25.18
C ASP A 51 21.71 -6.81 -25.73
N TYR A 52 21.54 -6.73 -27.06
CA TYR A 52 20.30 -7.01 -27.81
C TYR A 52 20.66 -7.53 -29.21
N SER A 53 20.00 -8.59 -29.68
CA SER A 53 20.04 -8.94 -31.11
C SER A 53 18.79 -8.39 -31.79
N ASP A 54 18.91 -7.88 -33.02
CA ASP A 54 17.79 -7.28 -33.79
C ASP A 54 16.63 -8.26 -34.09
N SER A 55 16.75 -9.56 -33.75
CA SER A 55 15.62 -10.51 -33.75
C SER A 55 14.75 -10.43 -32.49
N ASP A 56 15.18 -9.66 -31.48
CA ASP A 56 14.55 -9.52 -30.16
C ASP A 56 13.91 -8.14 -29.93
N ASP A 57 13.85 -7.30 -30.95
CA ASP A 57 12.84 -6.24 -31.06
C ASP A 57 11.59 -6.94 -31.63
N PRO A 58 10.56 -7.26 -30.84
CA PRO A 58 9.36 -7.82 -31.43
C PRO A 58 8.78 -6.74 -32.37
N PRO A 59 8.42 -7.06 -33.62
CA PRO A 59 7.72 -6.14 -34.50
C PRO A 59 6.36 -5.68 -33.97
N THR A 60 5.93 -6.20 -32.82
CA THR A 60 4.72 -5.82 -32.09
C THR A 60 4.98 -6.08 -30.60
N LEU A 61 5.23 -5.04 -29.79
CA LEU A 61 5.16 -5.20 -28.33
C LEU A 61 3.73 -5.59 -27.96
N GLY A 62 3.50 -6.89 -27.77
CA GLY A 62 2.24 -7.40 -27.23
C GLY A 62 2.04 -6.90 -25.81
N GLU A 63 0.80 -6.57 -25.45
CA GLU A 63 0.41 -6.07 -24.14
C GLU A 63 0.89 -7.03 -23.04
N GLY A 64 1.58 -6.51 -22.00
CA GLY A 64 2.00 -7.28 -20.83
C GLY A 64 3.42 -7.89 -20.84
N ASN A 65 4.28 -7.57 -21.82
CA ASN A 65 5.68 -8.03 -21.80
C ASN A 65 6.58 -7.15 -20.91
N ILE A 66 7.53 -7.76 -20.19
CA ILE A 66 8.48 -7.03 -19.31
C ILE A 66 9.22 -5.89 -20.05
N GLY A 67 9.55 -6.10 -21.32
CA GLY A 67 10.23 -5.10 -22.16
C GLY A 67 9.39 -3.87 -22.51
N ASP A 68 8.06 -3.95 -22.44
CA ASP A 68 7.17 -2.80 -22.63
C ASP A 68 7.22 -1.84 -21.43
N PHE A 69 7.42 -2.39 -20.22
CA PHE A 69 7.50 -1.61 -18.98
C PHE A 69 8.91 -1.09 -18.70
N PHE A 70 9.95 -1.93 -18.79
CA PHE A 70 11.33 -1.57 -18.43
C PHE A 70 12.21 -1.22 -19.63
N ASP A 71 11.62 -0.59 -20.64
CA ASP A 71 12.32 -0.15 -21.84
C ASP A 71 13.41 0.88 -21.53
N VAL A 72 14.50 0.89 -22.31
CA VAL A 72 15.61 1.84 -22.08
C VAL A 72 15.16 3.31 -22.21
N ARG A 73 14.10 3.60 -22.97
CA ARG A 73 13.50 4.94 -23.08
C ARG A 73 12.95 5.46 -21.75
N GLN A 74 12.68 4.59 -20.78
CA GLN A 74 12.20 4.99 -19.46
C GLN A 74 13.25 5.79 -18.67
N VAL A 75 14.56 5.65 -18.96
CA VAL A 75 15.62 6.35 -18.21
C VAL A 75 15.71 7.86 -18.47
N MET A 76 14.89 8.40 -19.36
CA MET A 76 14.80 9.83 -19.65
C MET A 76 13.36 10.26 -19.96
N ASN A 77 12.41 9.82 -19.15
CA ASN A 77 10.99 10.16 -19.35
C ASN A 77 10.51 11.30 -18.41
N GLY A 78 11.36 11.77 -17.49
CA GLY A 78 11.13 12.98 -16.69
C GLY A 78 10.70 12.78 -15.23
N TRP A 79 10.78 11.56 -14.67
CA TRP A 79 10.49 11.30 -13.25
C TRP A 79 11.65 10.60 -12.55
N ASN A 80 12.18 11.24 -11.51
CA ASN A 80 13.43 10.83 -10.90
C ASN A 80 13.30 9.62 -9.95
N GLU A 81 12.17 9.50 -9.24
CA GLU A 81 11.99 8.56 -8.11
C GLU A 81 10.83 7.59 -8.34
N GLN A 82 10.86 6.46 -7.63
CA GLN A 82 9.87 5.39 -7.80
C GLN A 82 8.54 5.78 -7.14
N THR A 83 7.50 5.80 -7.95
CA THR A 83 6.13 6.14 -7.50
C THR A 83 5.44 4.89 -6.97
N PHE A 84 5.66 3.77 -7.63
CA PHE A 84 5.24 2.45 -7.19
C PHE A 84 6.43 1.51 -7.10
N ALA A 85 6.33 0.54 -6.19
CA ALA A 85 7.25 -0.58 -6.13
C ALA A 85 6.80 -1.62 -7.17
N TRP A 86 7.37 -1.54 -8.37
CA TRP A 86 7.12 -2.50 -9.46
C TRP A 86 8.15 -3.63 -9.42
N PRO A 87 7.74 -4.88 -9.10
CA PRO A 87 8.64 -6.01 -9.02
C PRO A 87 8.70 -6.79 -10.33
N VAL A 88 9.82 -7.48 -10.57
CA VAL A 88 9.83 -8.66 -11.43
C VAL A 88 10.08 -9.87 -10.53
N ALA A 89 9.24 -10.90 -10.60
CA ALA A 89 9.43 -12.10 -9.77
C ALA A 89 10.81 -12.73 -10.03
N GLY A 90 11.55 -13.05 -8.97
CA GLY A 90 12.91 -13.60 -9.08
C GLY A 90 14.05 -12.57 -9.07
N ASP A 91 13.72 -11.28 -9.05
CA ASP A 91 14.65 -10.18 -8.79
C ASP A 91 14.98 -10.05 -7.31
N LYS A 92 15.93 -9.19 -6.94
CA LYS A 92 16.23 -8.91 -5.53
C LYS A 92 15.73 -7.55 -5.07
N ASP A 93 15.27 -7.47 -3.83
CA ASP A 93 14.94 -6.21 -3.15
C ASP A 93 16.22 -5.43 -2.76
N VAL A 94 16.08 -4.28 -2.11
CA VAL A 94 17.19 -3.46 -1.61
C VAL A 94 18.10 -4.23 -0.63
N ASP A 95 17.55 -5.20 0.09
CA ASP A 95 18.26 -5.95 1.12
C ASP A 95 18.99 -7.18 0.58
N GLY A 96 18.61 -7.68 -0.60
CA GLY A 96 19.24 -8.81 -1.30
C GLY A 96 18.36 -10.05 -1.43
N ASN A 97 17.09 -9.94 -1.04
CA ASN A 97 16.14 -11.04 -0.97
C ASN A 97 15.34 -11.14 -2.24
N VAL A 98 14.98 -12.36 -2.63
CA VAL A 98 14.20 -12.57 -3.84
C VAL A 98 12.82 -11.94 -3.65
N ILE A 99 12.43 -11.06 -4.57
CA ILE A 99 11.13 -10.42 -4.59
C ILE A 99 10.06 -11.47 -4.89
N ARG A 100 9.03 -11.49 -4.04
CA ARG A 100 7.90 -12.43 -4.07
C ARG A 100 6.59 -11.66 -4.17
N ALA A 101 5.53 -12.36 -4.60
CA ALA A 101 4.18 -11.81 -4.66
C ALA A 101 3.50 -11.90 -3.28
N ASP A 102 4.07 -11.23 -2.28
CA ASP A 102 3.61 -11.22 -0.88
C ASP A 102 2.69 -10.04 -0.54
N GLY A 103 2.31 -9.24 -1.55
CA GLY A 103 1.47 -8.06 -1.40
C GLY A 103 2.21 -6.79 -0.97
N THR A 104 3.53 -6.84 -0.76
CA THR A 104 4.34 -5.63 -0.55
C THR A 104 4.62 -4.87 -1.85
N TRP A 105 4.51 -5.55 -2.98
CA TRP A 105 4.78 -5.02 -4.32
C TRP A 105 3.52 -4.88 -5.17
N SER A 106 3.49 -3.87 -6.04
CA SER A 106 2.37 -3.62 -6.95
C SER A 106 2.49 -4.46 -8.23
N ALA A 107 1.39 -5.07 -8.67
CA ALA A 107 1.39 -5.76 -9.96
C ALA A 107 1.47 -4.74 -11.10
N MET A 108 2.31 -5.01 -12.11
CA MET A 108 2.39 -4.16 -13.30
C MET A 108 1.01 -4.00 -13.95
N PRO A 109 0.69 -2.81 -14.50
CA PRO A 109 -0.54 -2.60 -15.23
C PRO A 109 -0.56 -3.47 -16.50
N GLU A 110 -1.74 -3.60 -17.11
CA GLU A 110 -1.90 -4.41 -18.34
C GLU A 110 -1.14 -3.82 -19.54
N LYS A 111 -0.89 -2.51 -19.54
CA LYS A 111 -0.19 -1.78 -20.59
C LYS A 111 0.60 -0.60 -20.04
N ASN A 112 1.74 -0.31 -20.64
CA ASN A 112 2.45 0.94 -20.40
C ASN A 112 1.82 2.05 -21.25
N ASP A 113 1.05 2.95 -20.62
CA ASP A 113 0.48 4.12 -21.28
C ASP A 113 1.41 5.35 -21.24
N GLY A 114 2.64 5.18 -20.72
CA GLY A 114 3.63 6.24 -20.56
C GLY A 114 3.32 7.20 -19.41
N THR A 115 2.31 6.93 -18.59
CA THR A 115 1.96 7.79 -17.45
C THR A 115 2.70 7.41 -16.17
N LEU A 116 3.20 6.17 -16.08
CA LEU A 116 3.83 5.62 -14.88
C LEU A 116 5.33 5.38 -15.09
N GLU A 117 6.08 5.56 -14.01
CA GLU A 117 7.53 5.34 -13.98
C GLU A 117 7.87 3.90 -13.64
N PHE A 118 8.68 3.25 -14.48
CA PHE A 118 9.21 1.90 -14.22
C PHE A 118 10.74 1.87 -14.19
N GLY A 119 11.41 2.86 -14.79
CA GLY A 119 12.83 2.81 -15.07
C GLY A 119 13.23 1.71 -16.06
N TRP A 120 14.53 1.55 -16.26
CA TRP A 120 15.13 0.48 -17.05
C TRP A 120 15.66 -0.64 -16.17
N ARG A 121 15.53 -1.87 -16.68
CA ARG A 121 16.06 -3.09 -16.08
C ARG A 121 16.88 -3.87 -17.11
N GLY A 122 18.10 -4.24 -16.75
CA GLY A 122 18.98 -5.06 -17.58
C GLY A 122 18.46 -6.50 -17.80
N LYS A 123 18.88 -7.14 -18.88
CA LYS A 123 18.51 -8.54 -19.23
C LYS A 123 19.42 -9.60 -18.63
N VAL A 124 20.66 -9.25 -18.26
CA VAL A 124 21.68 -10.19 -17.79
C VAL A 124 21.89 -10.01 -16.28
N LYS A 125 22.06 -11.11 -15.55
CA LYS A 125 22.43 -11.09 -14.13
C LYS A 125 23.92 -10.83 -13.94
N SER A 126 24.26 -10.11 -12.89
CA SER A 126 25.62 -10.04 -12.38
C SER A 126 26.07 -11.40 -11.83
N ASN A 127 27.38 -11.59 -11.68
CA ASN A 127 27.93 -12.83 -11.11
C ASN A 127 27.80 -12.87 -9.57
N SER A 128 28.36 -13.91 -8.93
CA SER A 128 28.35 -14.08 -7.47
C SER A 128 29.13 -13.00 -6.70
N SER A 129 29.91 -12.17 -7.38
CA SER A 129 30.57 -10.99 -6.82
C SER A 129 29.85 -9.68 -7.18
N GLY A 130 28.67 -9.76 -7.81
CA GLY A 130 27.90 -8.61 -8.26
C GLY A 130 28.45 -7.92 -9.49
N VAL A 131 29.42 -8.51 -10.22
CA VAL A 131 30.08 -7.90 -11.39
C VAL A 131 29.49 -8.40 -12.71
N PHE A 132 29.34 -7.51 -13.70
CA PHE A 132 28.95 -7.89 -15.07
C PHE A 132 30.15 -8.36 -15.91
N THR A 133 29.94 -9.42 -16.70
CA THR A 133 30.97 -9.91 -17.64
C THR A 133 31.10 -8.97 -18.84
N THR A 134 29.96 -8.55 -19.38
CA THR A 134 29.83 -7.45 -20.33
C THR A 134 29.01 -6.35 -19.65
N PRO A 135 29.62 -5.19 -19.31
CA PRO A 135 28.93 -4.08 -18.68
C PRO A 135 27.82 -3.53 -19.59
N PRO A 136 26.56 -3.40 -19.11
CA PRO A 136 25.54 -2.74 -19.89
C PRO A 136 25.83 -1.25 -20.01
N ILE A 137 25.60 -0.70 -21.21
CA ILE A 137 25.88 0.69 -21.57
C ILE A 137 24.62 1.36 -22.06
N ILE A 138 24.14 2.36 -21.32
CA ILE A 138 23.02 3.21 -21.69
C ILE A 138 23.56 4.49 -22.32
N THR A 139 23.11 4.82 -23.51
CA THR A 139 23.49 6.05 -24.21
C THR A 139 22.25 6.84 -24.57
N ALA A 140 22.20 8.09 -24.11
CA ALA A 140 21.18 9.03 -24.51
C ALA A 140 21.77 10.22 -25.25
N THR A 141 21.10 10.66 -26.30
CA THR A 141 21.45 11.87 -27.07
C THR A 141 20.26 12.79 -27.17
N PHE A 142 20.53 14.10 -27.21
CA PHE A 142 19.52 15.16 -27.26
C PHE A 142 20.13 16.38 -27.98
N ASP A 143 19.30 17.39 -28.26
CA ASP A 143 19.76 18.65 -28.85
C ASP A 143 20.83 19.32 -27.99
N GLN A 144 21.66 20.19 -28.59
CA GLN A 144 22.70 20.86 -27.82
C GLN A 144 22.09 21.76 -26.73
N GLU A 145 22.38 21.44 -25.48
CA GLU A 145 21.88 22.15 -24.31
C GLU A 145 23.00 22.47 -23.32
N LYS A 146 22.81 23.54 -22.55
CA LYS A 146 23.69 23.89 -21.42
C LYS A 146 23.32 23.01 -20.24
N ILE A 147 24.31 22.43 -19.57
CA ILE A 147 24.13 21.53 -18.42
C ILE A 147 25.28 21.77 -17.42
N ASN A 148 25.00 21.68 -16.12
CA ASN A 148 26.01 21.79 -15.05
C ASN A 148 26.03 20.62 -14.08
N TYR A 149 24.95 19.84 -13.99
CA TYR A 149 24.92 18.61 -13.20
C TYR A 149 24.36 17.45 -14.02
N ILE A 150 24.74 16.23 -13.64
CA ILE A 150 24.06 15.03 -14.10
C ILE A 150 23.73 14.19 -12.86
N GLU A 151 22.47 13.85 -12.70
CA GLU A 151 22.01 12.91 -11.68
C GLU A 151 21.80 11.53 -12.28
N VAL A 152 22.17 10.51 -11.50
CA VAL A 152 21.85 9.12 -11.79
C VAL A 152 20.98 8.61 -10.66
N HIS A 153 19.75 8.21 -11.01
CA HIS A 153 18.77 7.63 -10.11
C HIS A 153 18.69 6.12 -10.35
N THR A 154 18.84 5.35 -9.28
CA THR A 154 18.71 3.89 -9.25
C THR A 154 17.49 3.50 -8.43
N SER A 155 17.06 2.24 -8.51
CA SER A 155 15.89 1.78 -7.74
C SER A 155 16.05 1.98 -6.23
N GLU A 156 14.99 2.46 -5.59
CA GLU A 156 14.90 2.72 -4.15
C GLU A 156 14.53 1.46 -3.37
N TYR A 157 13.66 0.64 -3.98
CA TYR A 157 13.05 -0.51 -3.32
C TYR A 157 13.63 -1.86 -3.82
N SER A 158 14.06 -1.92 -5.08
CA SER A 158 14.69 -3.10 -5.68
C SER A 158 16.21 -2.95 -5.69
N GLY A 159 16.93 -4.03 -5.94
CA GLY A 159 18.40 -4.02 -5.98
C GLY A 159 18.95 -2.94 -6.92
N ALA A 160 19.78 -2.08 -6.37
CA ALA A 160 20.36 -0.93 -7.04
C ALA A 160 21.69 -1.27 -7.75
N ILE A 161 22.15 -0.36 -8.62
CA ILE A 161 23.55 -0.42 -9.10
C ILE A 161 24.52 -0.07 -7.97
N LYS A 162 25.71 -0.67 -8.00
CA LYS A 162 26.79 -0.41 -7.04
C LYS A 162 27.93 0.38 -7.63
N GLU A 163 28.33 0.09 -8.87
CA GLU A 163 29.50 0.72 -9.49
C GLU A 163 29.22 1.06 -10.95
N TYR A 164 29.52 2.30 -11.35
CA TYR A 164 29.34 2.76 -12.73
C TYR A 164 30.37 3.82 -13.16
N THR A 165 30.45 4.07 -14.46
CA THR A 165 31.15 5.21 -15.08
C THR A 165 30.14 6.05 -15.83
N LEU A 166 30.22 7.37 -15.65
CA LEU A 166 29.34 8.34 -16.31
C LEU A 166 30.18 9.25 -17.20
N GLU A 167 29.71 9.44 -18.43
CA GLU A 167 30.34 10.26 -19.45
C GLU A 167 29.30 11.18 -20.10
N TYR A 168 29.72 12.36 -20.56
CA TYR A 168 28.88 13.24 -21.37
C TYR A 168 29.43 13.36 -22.79
N LYS A 169 28.54 13.59 -23.76
CA LYS A 169 28.88 13.80 -25.16
C LYS A 169 29.02 15.28 -25.44
N ASN A 170 30.23 15.73 -25.78
CA ASN A 170 30.50 17.13 -26.07
C ASN A 170 29.99 17.55 -27.47
N THR A 171 30.09 18.84 -27.78
CA THR A 171 29.68 19.41 -29.08
C THR A 171 30.49 18.92 -30.28
N SER A 172 31.63 18.27 -30.04
CA SER A 172 32.48 17.61 -31.05
C SER A 172 32.24 16.10 -31.13
N ASP A 173 31.11 15.62 -30.59
CA ASP A 173 30.68 14.22 -30.57
C ASP A 173 31.61 13.23 -29.83
N ASN A 174 32.50 13.73 -28.96
CA ASN A 174 33.35 12.88 -28.12
C ASN A 174 32.74 12.68 -26.73
N TYR A 175 32.90 11.48 -26.18
CA TYR A 175 32.55 11.18 -24.79
C TYR A 175 33.69 11.58 -23.85
N VAL A 176 33.34 12.32 -22.80
CA VAL A 176 34.26 12.78 -21.77
C VAL A 176 33.77 12.28 -20.42
N ALA A 177 34.66 11.65 -19.65
CA ALA A 177 34.33 11.12 -18.33
C ALA A 177 33.99 12.22 -17.33
N VAL A 178 32.85 12.07 -16.66
CA VAL A 178 32.43 12.85 -15.50
C VAL A 178 32.97 12.20 -14.23
N VAL A 179 32.70 10.91 -14.08
CA VAL A 179 33.22 10.07 -13.01
C VAL A 179 33.54 8.68 -13.54
N THR A 180 34.59 8.05 -12.99
CA THR A 180 35.02 6.70 -13.36
C THR A 180 34.97 5.80 -12.14
N ASN A 181 34.40 4.60 -12.29
CA ASN A 181 34.24 3.59 -11.24
C ASN A 181 33.67 4.16 -9.94
N HIS A 182 32.63 4.98 -10.04
CA HIS A 182 31.95 5.55 -8.89
C HIS A 182 31.20 4.45 -8.14
N GLU A 183 31.49 4.29 -6.84
CA GLU A 183 30.78 3.34 -5.98
C GLU A 183 29.65 4.04 -5.19
N LEU A 184 28.43 3.50 -5.30
CA LEU A 184 27.28 3.90 -4.49
C LEU A 184 27.22 3.10 -3.19
N ALA A 185 26.94 3.79 -2.07
CA ALA A 185 26.69 3.15 -0.79
C ALA A 185 25.34 2.40 -0.80
N LYS A 186 25.24 1.31 0.00
CA LYS A 186 23.97 0.57 0.14
C LYS A 186 22.90 1.51 0.71
N GLY A 187 21.69 1.46 0.14
CA GLY A 187 20.57 2.34 0.51
C GLY A 187 20.62 3.75 -0.10
N THR A 188 21.57 4.05 -0.99
CA THR A 188 21.60 5.30 -1.75
C THR A 188 20.90 5.10 -3.10
N SER A 189 19.84 5.86 -3.36
CA SER A 189 19.06 5.81 -4.60
C SER A 189 19.46 6.85 -5.66
N MET A 190 20.24 7.86 -5.28
CA MET A 190 20.63 8.97 -6.16
C MET A 190 22.07 9.39 -5.93
N ALA A 191 22.76 9.73 -7.03
CA ALA A 191 24.03 10.46 -6.98
C ALA A 191 24.05 11.61 -7.99
N ARG A 192 24.34 12.81 -7.49
CA ARG A 192 24.52 14.03 -8.27
C ARG A 192 25.99 14.26 -8.59
N HIS A 193 26.31 14.44 -9.87
CA HIS A 193 27.67 14.73 -10.34
C HIS A 193 27.79 16.16 -10.84
N THR A 194 28.74 16.91 -10.28
CA THR A 194 29.04 18.27 -10.69
C THR A 194 29.97 18.29 -11.90
N LEU A 195 29.60 19.01 -12.96
CA LEU A 195 30.42 19.16 -14.16
C LEU A 195 31.31 20.39 -14.06
N SER A 196 32.59 20.25 -14.41
CA SER A 196 33.57 21.36 -14.48
C SER A 196 33.55 22.31 -13.26
N GLY A 197 33.39 21.78 -12.05
CA GLY A 197 33.36 22.60 -10.82
C GLY A 197 32.08 23.43 -10.63
N GLY A 198 31.02 23.15 -11.39
CA GLY A 198 29.73 23.86 -11.37
C GLY A 198 29.50 24.76 -12.58
N ASP A 199 30.52 24.91 -13.44
CA ASP A 199 30.41 25.69 -14.68
C ASP A 199 29.51 25.01 -15.71
N THR A 200 28.86 25.83 -16.54
CA THR A 200 27.98 25.33 -17.61
C THR A 200 28.77 24.74 -18.77
N ILE A 201 28.40 23.55 -19.21
CA ILE A 201 28.96 22.88 -20.38
C ILE A 201 27.86 22.71 -21.43
N ASP A 202 28.20 22.95 -22.71
CA ASP A 202 27.35 22.57 -23.83
C ASP A 202 27.54 21.07 -24.13
N MET A 203 26.47 20.28 -24.00
CA MET A 203 26.48 18.85 -24.29
C MET A 203 25.31 18.41 -25.16
N ARG A 204 25.44 17.23 -25.78
CA ARG A 204 24.45 16.64 -26.71
C ARG A 204 24.03 15.23 -26.30
N GLY A 205 24.41 14.78 -25.11
CA GLY A 205 24.14 13.42 -24.67
C GLY A 205 24.91 13.00 -23.44
N VAL A 206 24.51 11.86 -22.89
CA VAL A 206 25.09 11.21 -21.71
C VAL A 206 25.24 9.71 -21.96
N ARG A 207 26.25 9.10 -21.33
CA ARG A 207 26.49 7.67 -21.39
C ARG A 207 26.82 7.12 -20.01
N LEU A 208 26.11 6.06 -19.62
CA LEU A 208 26.27 5.37 -18.34
C LEU A 208 26.72 3.93 -18.60
N THR A 209 27.86 3.54 -18.03
CA THR A 209 28.40 2.18 -18.10
C THR A 209 28.35 1.55 -16.71
N ILE A 210 27.66 0.43 -16.54
CA ILE A 210 27.40 -0.16 -15.22
C ILE A 210 28.27 -1.41 -15.02
N TYR A 211 29.10 -1.43 -13.98
CA TYR A 211 30.01 -2.55 -13.72
C TYR A 211 29.49 -3.52 -12.67
N LYS A 212 28.78 -3.03 -11.64
CA LYS A 212 28.34 -3.85 -10.51
C LYS A 212 26.91 -3.55 -10.04
N THR A 213 26.24 -4.58 -9.51
CA THR A 213 24.99 -4.46 -8.73
C THR A 213 25.29 -4.46 -7.23
N GLN A 214 24.40 -3.87 -6.42
CA GLN A 214 24.50 -3.91 -4.95
C GLN A 214 24.42 -5.33 -4.43
N ASN A 215 23.41 -6.06 -4.91
CA ASN A 215 23.17 -7.44 -4.53
C ASN A 215 23.78 -8.38 -5.61
N PRO A 216 24.57 -9.40 -5.23
CA PRO A 216 25.09 -10.37 -6.20
C PRO A 216 23.98 -11.19 -6.85
N LEU A 217 24.22 -11.69 -8.07
CA LEU A 217 23.24 -12.46 -8.86
C LEU A 217 21.93 -11.69 -9.13
N ASP A 218 22.04 -10.39 -9.40
CA ASP A 218 20.91 -9.48 -9.65
C ASP A 218 21.07 -8.71 -10.97
N TYR A 219 20.03 -7.99 -11.39
CA TYR A 219 20.00 -7.19 -12.61
C TYR A 219 20.35 -5.72 -12.34
N ALA A 220 20.93 -5.04 -13.32
CA ALA A 220 21.12 -3.60 -13.26
C ALA A 220 19.77 -2.89 -13.39
N ARG A 221 19.51 -1.88 -12.55
CA ARG A 221 18.30 -1.07 -12.59
C ARG A 221 18.66 0.41 -12.54
N VAL A 222 18.09 1.20 -13.44
CA VAL A 222 18.28 2.66 -13.50
C VAL A 222 16.91 3.27 -13.66
N ASN A 223 16.52 4.13 -12.74
CA ASN A 223 15.24 4.82 -12.84
C ASN A 223 15.34 5.93 -13.87
N GLU A 224 16.28 6.85 -13.68
CA GLU A 224 16.39 8.05 -14.49
C GLU A 224 17.85 8.52 -14.57
N ILE A 225 18.23 9.07 -15.71
CA ILE A 225 19.46 9.85 -15.89
C ILE A 225 19.04 11.27 -16.21
N THR A 226 19.35 12.21 -15.32
CA THR A 226 18.84 13.59 -15.40
C THR A 226 20.01 14.56 -15.62
N PRO A 227 20.28 14.98 -16.87
CA PRO A 227 21.10 16.15 -17.14
C PRO A 227 20.34 17.39 -16.68
N ILE A 228 20.96 18.19 -15.82
CA ILE A 228 20.35 19.35 -15.18
C ILE A 228 21.09 20.62 -15.58
N TYR A 229 20.33 21.64 -15.92
CA TYR A 229 20.80 23.02 -15.96
C TYR A 229 20.11 23.81 -14.86
N GLU A 230 20.81 24.03 -13.76
CA GLU A 230 20.33 24.89 -12.68
C GLU A 230 21.20 26.15 -12.54
N THR A 231 20.61 27.30 -12.23
CA THR A 231 21.39 28.51 -11.92
C THR A 231 20.82 29.24 -10.73
N ASP A 232 21.69 29.88 -9.96
CA ASP A 232 21.29 30.82 -8.93
C ASP A 232 20.85 32.15 -9.57
N ILE A 233 19.58 32.52 -9.41
CA ILE A 233 18.99 33.78 -9.91
C ILE A 233 18.75 34.80 -8.80
N SER A 234 19.32 34.59 -7.61
CA SER A 234 19.04 35.39 -6.42
C SER A 234 19.34 36.87 -6.57
N ASP A 235 20.34 37.23 -7.36
CA ASP A 235 20.73 38.62 -7.59
C ASP A 235 19.68 39.41 -8.39
N TYR A 236 18.80 38.72 -9.11
CA TYR A 236 17.69 39.32 -9.85
C TYR A 236 16.42 39.45 -9.02
N VAL A 237 16.35 38.82 -7.84
CA VAL A 237 15.13 38.81 -7.01
C VAL A 237 14.97 40.16 -6.31
N MET A 238 13.99 40.94 -6.78
CA MET A 238 13.65 42.23 -6.17
C MET A 238 12.77 42.04 -4.93
N THR A 239 11.74 41.20 -5.09
CA THR A 239 10.79 40.87 -4.04
C THR A 239 10.38 39.42 -4.20
N PHE A 240 10.19 38.72 -3.09
CA PHE A 240 9.51 37.42 -3.13
C PHE A 240 8.58 37.27 -1.93
N SER A 241 7.61 36.40 -2.10
CA SER A 241 6.67 36.03 -1.06
C SER A 241 6.35 34.55 -1.19
N TYR A 242 6.30 33.84 -0.07
CA TYR A 242 5.71 32.51 -0.03
C TYR A 242 4.64 32.43 1.05
N SER A 243 3.61 31.65 0.75
CA SER A 243 2.51 31.34 1.68
C SER A 243 2.44 29.83 1.81
N LYS A 244 2.51 29.35 3.05
CA LYS A 244 2.23 27.96 3.39
C LYS A 244 0.95 27.87 4.20
N ASN A 245 0.06 26.98 3.78
CA ASN A 245 -1.27 26.84 4.34
C ASN A 245 -1.52 25.41 4.77
N ARG A 246 -1.87 25.24 6.04
CA ARG A 246 -2.33 23.94 6.56
C ARG A 246 -3.83 23.78 6.46
N GLU A 247 -4.60 24.85 6.67
CA GLU A 247 -6.06 24.83 6.79
C GLU A 247 -6.70 26.03 6.08
N LEU A 248 -7.89 25.86 5.49
CA LEU A 248 -8.71 26.97 4.99
C LEU A 248 -9.47 27.62 6.16
N HIS A 249 -9.24 28.90 6.40
CA HIS A 249 -9.82 29.62 7.56
C HIS A 249 -11.32 29.88 7.45
N ASP A 250 -11.93 29.72 6.27
CA ASP A 250 -13.38 29.87 6.07
C ASP A 250 -14.19 28.69 6.64
N THR A 251 -13.52 27.57 6.93
CA THR A 251 -14.10 26.38 7.56
C THR A 251 -13.38 26.12 8.87
N THR A 252 -14.01 26.34 10.02
CA THR A 252 -13.30 26.23 11.32
C THR A 252 -13.05 24.83 11.83
N VAL A 253 -13.27 23.85 10.97
CA VAL A 253 -12.78 22.50 11.17
C VAL A 253 -12.14 22.13 9.83
N PRO A 254 -10.96 21.48 9.82
CA PRO A 254 -10.39 20.97 8.58
C PRO A 254 -11.42 20.04 7.92
N LEU A 255 -12.02 20.48 6.81
CA LEU A 255 -12.94 19.70 6.00
C LEU A 255 -12.26 19.50 4.64
N GLY A 256 -11.26 18.61 4.61
CA GLY A 256 -10.67 18.04 3.40
C GLY A 256 -10.28 18.98 2.26
N GLY A 257 -10.10 20.28 2.51
CA GLY A 257 -9.69 21.24 1.50
C GLY A 257 -8.51 22.05 2.02
N ILE A 258 -7.37 21.93 1.35
CA ILE A 258 -6.23 22.83 1.56
C ILE A 258 -6.07 23.77 0.38
N ALA A 259 -5.47 24.93 0.64
CA ALA A 259 -4.96 25.76 -0.42
C ALA A 259 -3.61 25.23 -0.89
N ALA A 260 -3.35 25.32 -2.20
CA ALA A 260 -2.00 25.15 -2.73
C ALA A 260 -1.04 26.12 -2.02
N ASN A 261 0.16 25.65 -1.64
CA ASN A 261 1.19 26.59 -1.22
C ASN A 261 1.63 27.41 -2.44
N THR A 262 1.83 28.70 -2.23
CA THR A 262 2.15 29.63 -3.31
C THR A 262 3.48 30.30 -3.08
N PHE A 263 4.21 30.52 -4.17
CA PHE A 263 5.41 31.34 -4.20
C PHE A 263 5.28 32.34 -5.35
N ASN A 264 5.46 33.62 -5.04
CA ASN A 264 5.44 34.69 -6.02
C ASN A 264 6.69 35.53 -5.88
N MET A 265 7.31 35.87 -7.00
CA MET A 265 8.48 36.74 -7.03
C MET A 265 8.42 37.75 -8.17
N ASN A 266 9.14 38.86 -8.00
CA ASN A 266 9.41 39.81 -9.06
C ASN A 266 10.90 39.86 -9.32
N LEU A 267 11.26 39.74 -10.59
CA LEU A 267 12.63 39.76 -11.06
C LEU A 267 12.94 41.11 -11.72
N ASP A 268 14.17 41.59 -11.52
CA ASP A 268 14.73 42.69 -12.29
C ASP A 268 15.03 42.21 -13.71
N ASN A 269 14.39 42.85 -14.68
CA ASN A 269 14.57 42.58 -16.10
C ASN A 269 15.10 43.79 -16.85
N THR A 270 15.80 44.71 -16.17
CA THR A 270 16.45 45.88 -16.79
C THR A 270 17.43 45.47 -17.91
N GLY A 271 18.07 44.30 -17.78
CA GLY A 271 18.97 43.73 -18.79
C GLY A 271 18.27 42.98 -19.94
N HIS A 272 16.94 42.84 -19.92
CA HIS A 272 16.13 42.01 -20.82
C HIS A 272 16.46 40.50 -20.80
N GLU A 273 17.03 40.01 -19.69
CA GLU A 273 17.48 38.62 -19.50
C GLU A 273 16.33 37.63 -19.30
N PHE A 274 15.17 38.09 -18.84
CA PHE A 274 13.94 37.30 -18.63
C PHE A 274 12.86 37.66 -19.67
N THR A 275 13.26 38.05 -20.87
CA THR A 275 12.29 38.37 -21.94
C THR A 275 11.95 37.13 -22.76
N ILE A 276 10.67 36.73 -22.75
CA ILE A 276 10.17 35.54 -23.47
C ILE A 276 10.51 35.64 -24.97
N GLY A 277 11.15 34.61 -25.52
CA GLY A 277 11.52 34.53 -26.93
C GLY A 277 12.77 35.33 -27.32
N ASN A 278 13.47 35.92 -26.35
CA ASN A 278 14.77 36.54 -26.56
C ASN A 278 15.91 35.54 -26.28
N ASN A 279 16.92 35.50 -27.15
CA ASN A 279 18.10 34.62 -27.00
C ASN A 279 19.13 35.14 -25.98
N LYS A 280 18.73 36.06 -25.09
CA LYS A 280 19.62 36.57 -24.03
C LYS A 280 19.41 35.80 -22.74
N LEU A 281 20.51 35.27 -22.23
CA LEU A 281 20.67 34.61 -20.93
C LEU A 281 19.60 33.54 -20.62
N TYR A 282 18.45 33.93 -20.06
CA TYR A 282 17.39 33.02 -19.62
C TYR A 282 16.13 33.04 -20.49
N GLY A 283 15.96 34.02 -21.39
CA GLY A 283 14.73 34.23 -22.16
C GLY A 283 14.25 33.05 -23.01
N GLN A 284 15.17 32.17 -23.42
CA GLN A 284 14.89 30.93 -24.17
C GLN A 284 14.47 29.75 -23.28
N TYR A 285 14.72 29.83 -21.97
CA TYR A 285 14.41 28.78 -20.99
C TYR A 285 13.12 29.07 -20.21
N LEU A 286 12.45 30.20 -20.48
CA LEU A 286 11.20 30.56 -19.84
C LEU A 286 10.08 29.66 -20.35
N ALA A 287 9.70 28.68 -19.53
CA ALA A 287 8.62 27.76 -19.78
C ALA A 287 7.73 27.61 -18.53
N LYS A 288 6.56 26.99 -18.71
CA LYS A 288 5.79 26.45 -17.59
C LYS A 288 6.58 25.31 -16.94
N ASP A 289 6.28 25.02 -15.68
CA ASP A 289 6.80 23.86 -14.93
C ASP A 289 8.31 23.90 -14.65
N VAL A 290 8.97 25.05 -14.83
CA VAL A 290 10.33 25.28 -14.34
C VAL A 290 10.33 25.10 -12.83
N LYS A 291 11.20 24.23 -12.32
CA LYS A 291 11.32 23.94 -10.89
C LYS A 291 12.21 24.99 -10.22
N LEU A 292 11.72 25.58 -9.14
CA LEU A 292 12.40 26.57 -8.33
C LEU A 292 12.60 26.02 -6.92
N THR A 293 13.85 25.95 -6.48
CA THR A 293 14.20 25.65 -5.08
C THR A 293 14.45 26.97 -4.36
N VAL A 294 13.64 27.26 -3.35
CA VAL A 294 13.63 28.56 -2.67
C VAL A 294 14.15 28.39 -1.24
N SER A 295 15.06 29.25 -0.83
CA SER A 295 15.57 29.32 0.53
C SER A 295 15.80 30.77 0.97
N LEU A 296 15.82 31.01 2.27
CA LEU A 296 16.05 32.33 2.84
C LEU A 296 17.19 32.29 3.85
N GLY A 297 18.19 33.15 3.67
CA GLY A 297 19.40 33.17 4.48
C GLY A 297 19.41 34.26 5.53
N TRP A 298 19.92 33.95 6.73
CA TRP A 298 20.26 34.92 7.78
C TRP A 298 21.77 35.00 7.95
N ARG A 299 22.28 36.22 8.10
CA ARG A 299 23.70 36.44 8.35
C ARG A 299 24.07 36.07 9.79
N THR A 300 24.96 35.09 9.95
CA THR A 300 25.30 34.52 11.27
C THR A 300 26.57 35.11 11.90
N GLY A 301 27.36 35.88 11.14
CA GLY A 301 28.65 36.42 11.58
C GLY A 301 28.91 37.89 11.20
N THR A 302 30.09 38.38 11.61
CA THR A 302 30.57 39.72 11.24
C THR A 302 31.05 39.79 9.79
N ASP A 303 31.31 38.66 9.14
CA ASP A 303 31.58 38.57 7.71
C ASP A 303 30.31 38.89 6.90
N PRO A 304 30.36 39.80 5.91
CA PRO A 304 29.22 40.11 5.04
C PRO A 304 28.75 38.99 4.12
N GLU A 305 29.54 37.94 3.92
CA GLU A 305 29.26 36.87 2.95
C GLU A 305 28.66 35.61 3.61
N ILE A 306 28.77 35.47 4.93
CA ILE A 306 28.36 34.23 5.62
C ILE A 306 26.89 34.28 6.01
N TYR A 307 26.08 33.50 5.26
CA TYR A 307 24.66 33.28 5.50
C TYR A 307 24.39 31.81 5.79
N GLU A 308 23.43 31.57 6.68
CA GLU A 308 22.86 30.24 6.92
C GLU A 308 21.41 30.23 6.42
N TYR A 309 21.10 29.26 5.54
CA TYR A 309 19.88 29.24 4.75
C TYR A 309 18.86 28.24 5.31
N VAL A 310 17.60 28.66 5.34
CA VAL A 310 16.46 27.81 5.67
C VAL A 310 15.65 27.53 4.41
N ASN A 311 15.29 26.27 4.21
CA ASN A 311 14.50 25.84 3.06
C ASN A 311 13.07 26.43 3.15
N CYS A 312 12.64 27.10 2.08
CA CYS A 312 11.29 27.65 1.94
C CYS A 312 10.37 26.74 1.11
N GLY A 313 10.90 25.70 0.46
CA GLY A 313 10.15 24.72 -0.32
C GLY A 313 10.52 24.72 -1.80
N THR A 314 9.99 23.72 -2.49
CA THR A 314 10.12 23.53 -3.94
C THR A 314 8.83 23.93 -4.63
N TYR A 315 8.93 24.76 -5.66
CA TYR A 315 7.78 25.30 -6.39
C TYR A 315 7.97 25.15 -7.90
N TRP A 316 6.87 25.04 -8.64
CA TRP A 316 6.85 24.99 -10.09
C TRP A 316 6.16 26.23 -10.65
N VAL A 317 6.75 26.81 -11.69
CA VAL A 317 6.23 28.03 -12.32
C VAL A 317 4.92 27.75 -13.06
N ASP A 318 3.89 28.51 -12.69
CA ASP A 318 2.59 28.51 -13.34
C ASP A 318 2.56 29.44 -14.55
N GLU A 319 3.01 30.67 -14.32
CA GLU A 319 2.97 31.72 -15.32
C GLU A 319 4.09 32.75 -15.11
N TRP A 320 4.66 33.20 -16.23
CA TRP A 320 5.57 34.34 -16.32
C TRP A 320 4.80 35.55 -16.86
N LYS A 321 4.74 36.64 -16.10
CA LYS A 321 4.02 37.87 -16.45
C LYS A 321 4.99 39.03 -16.62
N ASN A 322 5.06 39.59 -17.81
CA ASN A 322 5.77 40.85 -18.04
C ASN A 322 4.93 42.01 -17.48
N HIS A 323 5.31 42.52 -16.32
CA HIS A 323 4.62 43.64 -15.67
C HIS A 323 5.03 44.98 -16.33
N SER A 324 6.26 45.06 -16.82
CA SER A 324 6.80 46.13 -17.66
C SER A 324 8.00 45.62 -18.46
N SER A 325 8.65 46.46 -19.29
CA SER A 325 9.89 46.07 -19.98
C SER A 325 11.06 45.78 -19.03
N MET A 326 10.98 46.19 -17.76
CA MET A 326 12.05 46.09 -16.76
C MET A 326 11.72 45.17 -15.57
N ASN A 327 10.54 44.55 -15.55
CA ASN A 327 10.12 43.69 -14.44
C ASN A 327 9.29 42.49 -14.92
N VAL A 328 9.65 41.31 -14.42
CA VAL A 328 8.93 40.06 -14.67
C VAL A 328 8.40 39.53 -13.35
N ALA A 329 7.08 39.37 -13.27
CA ALA A 329 6.40 38.71 -12.17
C ALA A 329 6.28 37.22 -12.48
N VAL A 330 6.51 36.38 -11.47
CA VAL A 330 6.46 34.93 -11.58
C VAL A 330 5.51 34.40 -10.53
N GLN A 331 4.54 33.59 -10.97
CA GLN A 331 3.59 32.92 -10.10
C GLN A 331 3.88 31.43 -10.08
N CYS A 332 4.04 30.87 -8.89
CA CYS A 332 4.42 29.46 -8.70
C CYS A 332 3.54 28.80 -7.65
N ARG A 333 3.39 27.48 -7.78
CA ARG A 333 2.70 26.62 -6.80
C ARG A 333 3.56 25.41 -6.47
N ASP A 334 3.31 24.78 -5.34
CA ASP A 334 3.90 23.49 -5.02
C ASP A 334 3.35 22.37 -5.93
N PHE A 335 3.63 21.11 -5.59
CA PHE A 335 3.24 19.95 -6.37
C PHE A 335 1.72 19.85 -6.59
N THR A 336 0.89 20.54 -5.80
CA THR A 336 -0.57 20.62 -6.04
C THR A 336 -0.94 21.08 -7.44
N ARG A 337 -0.07 21.85 -8.11
CA ARG A 337 -0.20 22.19 -9.52
C ARG A 337 -0.50 20.96 -10.39
N PHE A 338 0.32 19.92 -10.26
CA PHE A 338 0.17 18.70 -11.04
C PHE A 338 -1.09 17.94 -10.65
N LEU A 339 -1.54 18.03 -9.40
CA LEU A 339 -2.77 17.38 -8.92
C LEU A 339 -4.05 18.07 -9.44
N ILE A 340 -3.99 19.37 -9.70
CA ILE A 340 -5.12 20.16 -10.21
C ILE A 340 -5.25 19.96 -11.73
N ASP A 341 -4.14 20.03 -12.46
CA ASP A 341 -4.16 19.93 -13.92
C ASP A 341 -4.31 18.47 -14.41
N SER A 342 -3.99 17.50 -13.57
CA SER A 342 -4.08 16.08 -13.94
C SER A 342 -5.44 15.45 -13.65
N LYS A 343 -5.97 14.79 -14.68
CA LYS A 343 -7.13 13.90 -14.59
C LYS A 343 -6.64 12.45 -14.64
N ILE A 344 -7.36 11.56 -13.95
CA ILE A 344 -7.02 10.13 -13.94
C ILE A 344 -7.59 9.48 -15.19
N GLU A 345 -6.71 9.11 -16.12
CA GLU A 345 -7.10 8.27 -17.26
C GLU A 345 -7.44 6.87 -16.72
N GLY A 346 -8.66 6.38 -16.96
CA GLY A 346 -9.09 5.07 -16.46
C GLY A 346 -9.57 5.05 -15.00
N GLY A 347 -9.79 6.20 -14.36
CA GLY A 347 -10.46 6.36 -13.06
C GLY A 347 -9.79 5.66 -11.85
N PHE A 348 -10.20 6.04 -10.65
CA PHE A 348 -9.66 5.56 -9.38
C PHE A 348 -10.70 4.73 -8.66
N ILE A 349 -10.35 3.52 -8.23
CA ILE A 349 -11.18 2.68 -7.36
C ILE A 349 -10.28 1.93 -6.39
N VAL A 350 -10.50 2.13 -5.11
CA VAL A 350 -9.84 1.39 -4.03
C VAL A 350 -10.93 0.79 -3.14
N ARG A 351 -10.73 -0.44 -2.73
CA ARG A 351 -11.70 -1.18 -1.91
C ARG A 351 -11.17 -1.35 -0.51
N ASN A 352 -12.07 -1.21 0.48
CA ASN A 352 -11.82 -1.45 1.89
C ASN A 352 -10.44 -0.95 2.33
N SER A 353 -10.23 0.32 2.07
CA SER A 353 -8.98 1.02 2.35
C SER A 353 -9.29 2.15 3.31
N ASP A 354 -8.33 2.45 4.18
CA ASP A 354 -8.31 3.69 4.92
C ASP A 354 -8.05 4.87 3.97
N GLY A 355 -8.36 6.09 4.44
CA GLY A 355 -8.17 7.32 3.68
C GLY A 355 -6.71 7.57 3.30
N ALA A 356 -5.75 7.19 4.16
CA ALA A 356 -4.33 7.40 3.93
C ALA A 356 -3.78 6.51 2.82
N SER A 357 -4.08 5.20 2.85
CA SER A 357 -3.67 4.25 1.80
C SER A 357 -4.27 4.61 0.44
N ALA A 358 -5.53 5.05 0.41
CA ALA A 358 -6.17 5.51 -0.80
C ALA A 358 -5.55 6.83 -1.31
N MET A 359 -5.25 7.77 -0.41
CA MET A 359 -4.55 9.01 -0.75
C MET A 359 -3.16 8.72 -1.31
N ARG A 360 -2.43 7.78 -0.70
CA ARG A 360 -1.13 7.33 -1.15
C ARG A 360 -1.19 6.83 -2.59
N GLN A 361 -2.10 5.89 -2.87
CA GLN A 361 -2.27 5.36 -4.23
C GLN A 361 -2.65 6.47 -5.22
N LEU A 362 -3.51 7.41 -4.83
CA LEU A 362 -3.89 8.55 -5.64
C LEU A 362 -2.68 9.45 -5.98
N MET A 363 -1.84 9.76 -4.99
CA MET A 363 -0.63 10.57 -5.17
C MET A 363 0.40 9.86 -6.05
N MET A 364 0.58 8.54 -5.86
CA MET A 364 1.49 7.72 -6.68
C MET A 364 1.07 7.69 -8.14
N THR A 365 -0.24 7.61 -8.44
CA THR A 365 -0.71 7.74 -9.84
C THR A 365 -0.40 9.11 -10.44
N ALA A 366 -0.16 10.15 -9.61
CA ALA A 366 0.28 11.46 -10.05
C ALA A 366 1.79 11.61 -10.18
N ASN A 367 2.52 10.50 -10.11
CA ASN A 367 3.96 10.44 -10.04
C ASN A 367 4.57 11.23 -8.88
N PHE A 368 3.84 11.34 -7.77
CA PHE A 368 4.45 11.78 -6.53
C PHE A 368 5.28 10.63 -5.94
N PRO A 369 6.53 10.87 -5.51
CA PRO A 369 7.39 9.83 -4.98
C PRO A 369 6.78 9.12 -3.77
N ARG A 370 6.94 7.80 -3.69
CA ARG A 370 6.46 7.01 -2.54
C ARG A 370 7.17 7.40 -1.25
N ALA A 371 8.48 7.69 -1.32
CA ALA A 371 9.31 8.03 -0.17
C ALA A 371 8.92 9.37 0.49
N ASP A 372 8.34 10.29 -0.27
CA ASP A 372 7.92 11.61 0.19
C ASP A 372 6.47 11.65 0.69
N PHE A 373 5.75 10.52 0.64
CA PHE A 373 4.42 10.39 1.22
C PHE A 373 4.52 9.91 2.67
N GLU A 374 4.01 10.72 3.61
CA GLU A 374 3.96 10.35 5.01
C GLU A 374 2.52 10.43 5.55
N ALA A 375 2.06 9.35 6.15
CA ALA A 375 0.75 9.27 6.78
C ALA A 375 0.77 8.28 7.93
N LEU A 376 -0.26 8.35 8.78
CA LEU A 376 -0.50 7.34 9.78
C LEU A 376 -1.40 6.24 9.23
N PHE A 377 -1.00 5.00 9.42
CA PHE A 377 -1.77 3.82 9.06
C PHE A 377 -2.37 3.15 10.30
N PRO A 378 -3.47 2.40 10.15
CA PRO A 378 -3.91 1.45 11.17
C PRO A 378 -2.75 0.54 11.59
N TYR A 379 -2.64 0.23 12.89
CA TYR A 379 -1.49 -0.47 13.47
C TYR A 379 -1.05 -1.70 12.66
N GLN A 380 -1.98 -2.60 12.32
CA GLN A 380 -1.71 -3.80 11.53
C GLN A 380 -1.04 -3.49 10.17
N LEU A 381 -1.53 -2.46 9.47
CA LEU A 381 -0.97 -2.07 8.18
C LEU A 381 0.42 -1.44 8.38
N ALA A 382 0.62 -0.69 9.46
CA ALA A 382 1.91 -0.10 9.81
C ALA A 382 2.98 -1.18 10.05
N VAL A 383 2.67 -2.21 10.86
CA VAL A 383 3.58 -3.36 11.11
C VAL A 383 4.02 -4.01 9.80
N ARG A 384 3.08 -4.21 8.86
CA ARG A 384 3.37 -4.82 7.56
C ARG A 384 4.22 -3.91 6.66
N GLU A 385 3.87 -2.64 6.56
CA GLU A 385 4.58 -1.65 5.72
C GLU A 385 6.01 -1.38 6.22
N ASP A 386 6.22 -1.49 7.53
CA ASP A 386 7.54 -1.31 8.15
C ASP A 386 8.39 -2.59 8.19
N GLY A 387 7.95 -3.64 7.51
CA GLY A 387 8.74 -4.85 7.26
C GLY A 387 8.69 -5.88 8.40
N GLY A 388 7.56 -5.97 9.09
CA GLY A 388 7.29 -7.05 10.06
C GLY A 388 7.50 -8.43 9.43
N VAL A 389 8.19 -9.30 10.16
CA VAL A 389 8.49 -10.69 9.78
C VAL A 389 7.48 -11.65 10.40
N ALA A 390 7.08 -11.38 11.65
CA ALA A 390 6.05 -12.11 12.39
C ALA A 390 5.22 -11.11 13.23
N HIS A 391 3.92 -11.37 13.35
CA HIS A 391 2.99 -10.51 14.10
C HIS A 391 1.85 -11.31 14.75
N TYR A 392 1.71 -11.20 16.07
CA TYR A 392 0.75 -11.94 16.88
C TYR A 392 -0.25 -10.99 17.54
N ARG A 393 -1.52 -11.10 17.12
CA ARG A 393 -2.63 -10.26 17.59
C ARG A 393 -3.46 -10.91 18.68
N PHE A 394 -3.24 -12.20 18.95
CA PHE A 394 -3.97 -12.98 19.95
C PHE A 394 -5.50 -12.96 19.73
N ASN A 395 -5.92 -12.87 18.47
CA ASN A 395 -7.33 -12.79 18.08
C ASN A 395 -7.97 -14.19 17.97
N GLU A 396 -7.32 -15.25 18.41
CA GLU A 396 -7.76 -16.62 18.15
C GLU A 396 -8.99 -17.02 18.96
N GLY A 397 -9.65 -18.10 18.52
CA GLY A 397 -10.86 -18.60 19.17
C GLY A 397 -12.19 -18.20 18.52
N ALA A 398 -12.31 -17.16 17.67
CA ALA A 398 -13.63 -16.62 17.22
C ALA A 398 -14.51 -17.61 16.45
N ALA A 399 -15.77 -17.76 16.88
CA ALA A 399 -16.87 -18.30 16.07
C ALA A 399 -17.65 -17.13 15.43
N SER A 400 -18.23 -17.34 14.24
CA SER A 400 -18.96 -16.32 13.50
C SER A 400 -20.10 -15.69 14.29
N GLY A 401 -19.92 -14.44 14.72
CA GLY A 401 -20.91 -13.65 15.44
C GLY A 401 -20.21 -12.54 16.20
N GLY A 402 -20.60 -11.28 15.98
CA GLY A 402 -19.91 -10.11 16.53
C GLY A 402 -19.58 -10.26 18.01
N LEU A 403 -18.30 -10.08 18.33
CA LEU A 403 -17.81 -10.10 19.70
C LEU A 403 -18.16 -8.75 20.35
N THR A 404 -19.07 -8.77 21.32
CA THR A 404 -19.15 -7.71 22.33
C THR A 404 -18.08 -7.96 23.40
N SER A 405 -17.49 -6.89 23.92
CA SER A 405 -16.57 -6.95 25.07
C SER A 405 -17.20 -7.76 26.21
N GLY A 406 -16.53 -8.81 26.68
CA GLY A 406 -17.02 -9.65 27.79
C GLY A 406 -17.52 -11.05 27.41
N ALA A 407 -17.13 -11.59 26.24
CA ALA A 407 -17.36 -13.00 25.91
C ALA A 407 -16.71 -13.95 26.93
N THR A 408 -17.29 -15.14 27.09
CA THR A 408 -16.83 -16.18 28.02
C THR A 408 -15.35 -16.51 27.80
N PRO A 409 -14.52 -16.63 28.85
CA PRO A 409 -13.12 -17.04 28.75
C PRO A 409 -12.94 -18.30 27.90
N ILE A 410 -11.99 -18.29 26.97
CA ILE A 410 -11.56 -19.47 26.22
C ILE A 410 -10.15 -19.80 26.68
N ASN A 411 -9.95 -21.05 27.10
CA ASN A 411 -8.65 -21.59 27.45
C ASN A 411 -8.25 -22.61 26.37
N PRO A 412 -7.08 -22.48 25.75
CA PRO A 412 -6.55 -23.54 24.90
C PRO A 412 -6.31 -24.78 25.76
N SER A 413 -6.51 -25.97 25.20
CA SER A 413 -6.31 -27.21 25.95
C SER A 413 -5.65 -28.28 25.10
N THR A 414 -4.95 -29.21 25.74
CA THR A 414 -4.42 -30.41 25.08
C THR A 414 -5.58 -31.26 24.53
N GLY A 415 -5.51 -31.65 23.25
CA GLY A 415 -6.57 -32.39 22.56
C GLY A 415 -7.13 -31.65 21.34
N LEU A 416 -8.12 -32.27 20.68
CA LEU A 416 -8.84 -31.71 19.54
C LEU A 416 -10.29 -31.35 19.94
N LEU A 417 -10.89 -30.39 19.22
CA LEU A 417 -12.28 -30.00 19.40
C LEU A 417 -13.19 -30.93 18.59
N ALA A 418 -14.09 -31.64 19.25
CA ALA A 418 -15.10 -32.46 18.58
C ALA A 418 -16.48 -31.80 18.64
N ARG A 419 -17.18 -31.79 17.50
CA ARG A 419 -18.57 -31.32 17.36
C ARG A 419 -19.40 -32.43 16.74
N TRP A 420 -20.62 -32.64 17.25
CA TRP A 420 -21.50 -33.75 16.86
C TRP A 420 -22.87 -33.23 16.48
N TRP A 421 -23.43 -33.78 15.40
CA TRP A 421 -24.77 -33.50 14.91
C TRP A 421 -25.52 -34.80 14.69
N ILE A 422 -26.79 -34.81 15.10
CA ILE A 422 -27.73 -35.88 14.79
C ILE A 422 -28.37 -35.55 13.44
N LEU A 423 -28.28 -36.48 12.51
CA LEU A 423 -28.94 -36.45 11.22
C LEU A 423 -30.27 -37.20 11.39
N GLY A 424 -31.40 -36.53 11.17
CA GLY A 424 -32.76 -37.08 11.35
C GLY A 424 -33.15 -38.16 10.32
N ASP A 425 -34.33 -38.08 9.71
CA ASP A 425 -34.82 -38.99 8.64
C ASP A 425 -34.02 -38.88 7.32
N PHE A 426 -32.70 -39.00 7.41
CA PHE A 426 -31.76 -38.96 6.30
C PHE A 426 -31.63 -40.38 5.71
N ASP A 427 -31.78 -40.53 4.39
CA ASP A 427 -31.59 -41.83 3.71
C ASP A 427 -30.10 -41.99 3.31
N PRO A 428 -29.29 -42.80 4.01
CA PRO A 428 -27.85 -42.87 3.81
C PRO A 428 -27.43 -43.72 2.60
N LEU A 429 -28.38 -44.29 1.86
CA LEU A 429 -28.09 -45.29 0.82
C LEU A 429 -27.80 -44.69 -0.57
N SER A 430 -27.89 -43.36 -0.74
CA SER A 430 -27.49 -42.69 -2.00
C SER A 430 -26.18 -41.90 -1.84
N ARG A 431 -25.18 -42.24 -2.67
CA ARG A 431 -23.86 -41.58 -2.67
C ARG A 431 -23.95 -40.09 -3.01
N GLU A 432 -24.93 -39.69 -3.81
CA GLU A 432 -25.16 -38.31 -4.26
C GLU A 432 -25.71 -37.41 -3.13
N ALA A 433 -26.67 -37.87 -2.33
CA ALA A 433 -27.21 -37.09 -1.20
C ALA A 433 -26.19 -36.92 -0.04
N LEU A 434 -25.25 -37.86 0.08
CA LEU A 434 -24.15 -37.80 1.04
C LEU A 434 -22.99 -36.91 0.57
N ASP A 435 -22.63 -36.92 -0.72
CA ASP A 435 -21.66 -35.96 -1.24
C ASP A 435 -22.21 -34.52 -1.09
N GLU A 436 -23.50 -34.28 -1.34
CA GLU A 436 -24.15 -32.99 -1.07
C GLU A 436 -24.15 -32.59 0.42
N SER A 437 -24.27 -33.55 1.36
CA SER A 437 -24.19 -33.27 2.80
C SER A 437 -22.75 -33.03 3.28
N MET A 438 -21.76 -33.64 2.64
CA MET A 438 -20.32 -33.40 2.87
C MET A 438 -19.78 -32.12 2.19
N VAL A 439 -20.60 -31.43 1.39
CA VAL A 439 -20.23 -30.19 0.67
C VAL A 439 -20.45 -28.93 1.52
N SER A 440 -21.24 -28.97 2.61
CA SER A 440 -21.37 -27.77 3.46
C SER A 440 -21.96 -28.03 4.86
N ASP A 441 -21.17 -27.75 5.91
CA ASP A 441 -21.61 -27.72 7.33
C ASP A 441 -22.86 -26.84 7.54
N ARG A 442 -23.12 -25.87 6.65
CA ARG A 442 -24.24 -24.92 6.75
C ARG A 442 -25.59 -25.51 6.34
N LEU A 443 -25.64 -26.47 5.41
CA LEU A 443 -26.91 -27.07 4.92
C LEU A 443 -27.57 -27.92 6.01
N LEU A 444 -26.76 -28.57 6.85
CA LEU A 444 -27.20 -29.31 8.03
C LEU A 444 -27.81 -28.41 9.10
N SER A 445 -27.41 -27.12 9.17
CA SER A 445 -27.95 -26.19 10.18
C SER A 445 -29.34 -25.62 9.87
N SER A 446 -29.77 -25.61 8.60
CA SER A 446 -31.06 -25.01 8.21
C SER A 446 -32.25 -25.99 8.25
N GLY A 447 -32.00 -27.29 8.40
CA GLY A 447 -33.03 -28.34 8.39
C GLY A 447 -33.26 -29.05 9.73
N ILE A 448 -32.46 -28.79 10.77
CA ILE A 448 -32.58 -29.49 12.05
C ILE A 448 -33.46 -28.67 13.01
N SER A 449 -34.75 -28.95 12.96
CA SER A 449 -35.70 -28.50 14.00
C SER A 449 -35.40 -29.21 15.31
N GLY A 450 -34.69 -28.52 16.20
CA GLY A 450 -34.57 -28.88 17.60
C GLY A 450 -33.27 -29.55 17.97
N LEU A 451 -32.21 -28.76 18.14
CA LEU A 451 -31.21 -28.88 19.19
C LEU A 451 -30.34 -27.62 19.14
N ALA A 452 -30.55 -26.71 20.08
CA ALA A 452 -29.63 -25.60 20.33
C ALA A 452 -28.23 -26.20 20.55
N GLY A 453 -27.26 -25.78 19.73
CA GLY A 453 -25.91 -26.32 19.73
C GLY A 453 -25.35 -26.40 21.14
N LYS A 454 -25.14 -27.62 21.65
CA LYS A 454 -24.38 -27.82 22.86
C LYS A 454 -22.89 -27.79 22.53
N GLU A 455 -22.26 -26.92 23.29
CA GLU A 455 -20.90 -26.42 23.30
C GLU A 455 -19.80 -27.41 23.69
N TYR A 456 -18.57 -26.99 23.34
CA TYR A 456 -17.26 -27.25 23.96
C TYR A 456 -16.97 -28.67 24.50
N ILE A 457 -16.22 -29.45 23.73
CA ILE A 457 -15.57 -30.68 24.19
C ILE A 457 -14.06 -30.48 24.10
N SER A 458 -13.45 -30.11 25.24
CA SER A 458 -12.05 -30.38 25.53
C SER A 458 -12.00 -31.74 26.21
N TYR A 459 -11.18 -32.69 25.73
CA TYR A 459 -11.15 -34.07 26.23
C TYR A 459 -10.56 -34.24 27.65
N LYS A 460 -10.59 -33.21 28.50
CA LYS A 460 -10.35 -33.35 29.95
C LYS A 460 -11.52 -33.00 30.87
N LYS A 461 -12.68 -32.54 30.38
CA LYS A 461 -13.89 -32.37 31.22
C LYS A 461 -15.16 -32.69 30.43
N SER A 462 -15.48 -33.98 30.29
CA SER A 462 -16.74 -34.44 29.69
C SER A 462 -17.88 -34.42 30.72
N PRO A 463 -19.02 -33.73 30.46
CA PRO A 463 -20.29 -34.12 31.04
C PRO A 463 -21.02 -35.06 30.06
N ASN A 464 -21.08 -36.35 30.42
CA ASN A 464 -22.13 -37.30 30.08
C ASN A 464 -22.78 -37.17 28.68
N ALA A 465 -22.03 -37.49 27.61
CA ALA A 465 -22.65 -38.21 26.50
C ALA A 465 -22.66 -39.69 26.91
N VAL A 466 -23.84 -40.23 27.18
CA VAL A 466 -24.01 -41.63 27.60
C VAL A 466 -23.45 -42.55 26.50
N GLY A 467 -22.41 -43.32 26.81
CA GLY A 467 -21.97 -44.45 25.98
C GLY A 467 -20.64 -44.33 25.22
N VAL A 468 -19.98 -43.17 25.14
CA VAL A 468 -18.67 -43.07 24.47
C VAL A 468 -17.56 -43.66 25.37
N SER A 469 -17.02 -44.83 25.03
CA SER A 469 -15.78 -45.33 25.63
C SER A 469 -14.59 -44.79 24.84
N THR A 470 -13.67 -44.09 25.52
CA THR A 470 -12.37 -43.69 24.98
C THR A 470 -11.26 -44.39 25.76
N VAL A 471 -10.18 -44.77 25.07
CA VAL A 471 -8.95 -45.24 25.71
C VAL A 471 -8.11 -44.00 26.01
N GLY A 472 -7.63 -43.86 27.25
CA GLY A 472 -7.01 -42.62 27.75
C GLY A 472 -5.80 -42.11 26.94
N ASN A 473 -5.47 -40.83 27.14
CA ASN A 473 -4.35 -40.05 26.55
C ASN A 473 -4.26 -40.02 25.00
N ASP A 474 -5.25 -40.55 24.27
CA ASP A 474 -5.30 -40.52 22.81
C ASP A 474 -6.14 -39.32 22.30
N ALA A 475 -5.69 -38.64 21.24
CA ALA A 475 -6.38 -37.49 20.65
C ALA A 475 -7.69 -37.86 19.95
N VAL A 476 -7.73 -39.00 19.24
CA VAL A 476 -8.94 -39.58 18.65
C VAL A 476 -8.87 -41.10 18.72
N ASN A 477 -9.64 -41.70 19.63
CA ASN A 477 -9.79 -43.15 19.76
C ASN A 477 -11.17 -43.51 20.31
N ILE A 478 -12.15 -43.57 19.42
CA ILE A 478 -13.54 -43.93 19.70
C ILE A 478 -13.66 -45.44 19.54
N THR A 479 -13.83 -46.17 20.65
CA THR A 479 -13.84 -47.64 20.64
C THR A 479 -15.23 -48.25 20.53
N GLU A 480 -16.26 -47.60 21.06
CA GLU A 480 -17.65 -48.04 21.00
C GLU A 480 -18.55 -46.84 21.30
N TYR A 481 -19.57 -46.62 20.46
CA TYR A 481 -20.74 -45.79 20.75
C TYR A 481 -21.97 -46.68 20.64
N PRO A 482 -22.75 -46.94 21.71
CA PRO A 482 -23.57 -48.15 21.81
C PRO A 482 -24.78 -48.09 20.88
N SER A 483 -24.94 -49.12 20.05
CA SER A 483 -26.07 -49.29 19.12
C SER A 483 -27.41 -49.67 19.77
N ASN A 484 -27.50 -49.76 21.10
CA ASN A 484 -28.57 -50.50 21.77
C ASN A 484 -29.88 -49.71 21.91
N GLU A 485 -29.84 -48.38 21.73
CA GLU A 485 -30.99 -47.50 21.99
C GLU A 485 -31.23 -46.38 20.96
N VAL A 486 -30.39 -46.22 19.92
CA VAL A 486 -30.52 -45.06 19.00
C VAL A 486 -30.56 -45.47 17.52
N THR A 487 -31.67 -45.11 16.86
CA THR A 487 -31.96 -45.30 15.42
C THR A 487 -31.50 -44.13 14.53
N GLU A 488 -30.62 -43.26 15.03
CA GLU A 488 -30.30 -41.97 14.41
C GLU A 488 -28.87 -41.97 13.84
N TYR A 489 -28.66 -41.28 12.71
CA TYR A 489 -27.35 -41.16 12.06
C TYR A 489 -26.58 -39.95 12.62
N TYR A 490 -25.24 -39.97 12.60
CA TYR A 490 -24.42 -38.89 13.15
C TYR A 490 -23.40 -38.34 12.16
N HIS A 491 -23.17 -37.03 12.22
CA HIS A 491 -22.02 -36.35 11.64
C HIS A 491 -21.16 -35.80 12.77
N THR A 492 -19.85 -35.98 12.67
CA THR A 492 -18.88 -35.36 13.58
C THR A 492 -17.79 -34.63 12.82
N VAL A 493 -17.42 -33.46 13.35
CA VAL A 493 -16.25 -32.70 12.91
C VAL A 493 -15.31 -32.58 14.08
N ILE A 494 -14.10 -33.11 13.92
CA ILE A 494 -13.01 -33.03 14.88
C ILE A 494 -11.94 -32.12 14.26
N ASP A 495 -11.62 -30.99 14.90
CA ASP A 495 -10.63 -30.03 14.41
C ASP A 495 -9.69 -29.50 15.50
N GLY A 496 -8.50 -29.07 15.09
CA GLY A 496 -7.47 -28.50 15.95
C GLY A 496 -6.11 -28.52 15.26
N TYR A 497 -5.05 -28.61 16.05
CA TYR A 497 -3.67 -28.61 15.58
C TYR A 497 -2.92 -29.82 16.10
N PHE A 498 -2.14 -30.45 15.24
CA PHE A 498 -1.16 -31.47 15.56
C PHE A 498 0.21 -30.81 15.75
N ILE A 499 0.88 -31.08 16.86
CA ILE A 499 2.20 -30.56 17.22
C ILE A 499 3.21 -31.71 17.02
N PRO A 500 4.04 -31.67 15.96
CA PRO A 500 4.98 -32.74 15.67
C PRO A 500 6.07 -32.82 16.76
N PRO A 501 6.31 -33.98 17.37
CA PRO A 501 7.37 -34.11 18.39
C PRO A 501 8.80 -34.05 17.83
N SER A 502 8.99 -34.17 16.51
CA SER A 502 10.30 -34.21 15.84
C SER A 502 10.18 -33.79 14.38
N SER A 503 11.25 -33.25 13.78
CA SER A 503 11.28 -32.95 12.35
C SER A 503 11.52 -34.22 11.53
N ASP A 504 10.49 -34.76 10.87
CA ASP A 504 10.57 -35.96 10.03
C ASP A 504 9.37 -36.04 9.05
N ASN A 505 9.30 -37.09 8.24
CA ASN A 505 8.17 -37.44 7.40
C ASN A 505 7.09 -38.16 8.22
N TYR A 506 5.93 -37.52 8.39
CA TYR A 506 4.76 -38.07 9.07
C TYR A 506 3.80 -38.70 8.09
N ALA A 507 3.34 -39.91 8.36
CA ALA A 507 2.18 -40.49 7.69
C ALA A 507 1.03 -40.61 8.68
N PHE A 508 -0.19 -40.31 8.24
CA PHE A 508 -1.40 -40.44 9.05
C PHE A 508 -2.24 -41.62 8.57
N ARG A 509 -2.95 -42.24 9.51
CA ARG A 509 -3.87 -43.34 9.28
C ARG A 509 -5.13 -43.12 10.06
N VAL A 510 -6.27 -43.27 9.38
CA VAL A 510 -7.59 -43.26 10.03
C VAL A 510 -8.14 -44.68 9.92
N THR A 511 -8.53 -45.24 11.06
CA THR A 511 -9.22 -46.52 11.14
C THR A 511 -10.67 -46.25 11.50
N ILE A 512 -11.60 -46.80 10.71
CA ILE A 512 -13.04 -46.57 10.85
C ILE A 512 -13.82 -47.89 10.75
N GLU A 513 -14.94 -47.97 11.47
CA GLU A 513 -15.92 -49.06 11.36
C GLU A 513 -17.32 -48.46 11.14
N ASN A 514 -18.10 -49.05 10.22
CA ASN A 514 -19.46 -48.62 9.84
C ASN A 514 -19.64 -47.11 9.57
N GLY A 515 -18.74 -46.50 8.80
CA GLY A 515 -18.78 -45.06 8.51
C GLY A 515 -17.88 -44.60 7.38
N GLY A 516 -17.95 -43.31 7.07
CA GLY A 516 -17.07 -42.62 6.11
C GLY A 516 -16.34 -41.44 6.74
N PHE A 517 -15.22 -41.01 6.14
CA PHE A 517 -14.49 -39.84 6.62
C PHE A 517 -13.75 -39.06 5.52
N LYS A 518 -13.47 -37.80 5.82
CA LYS A 518 -12.48 -36.95 5.14
C LYS A 518 -11.46 -36.48 6.16
N LEU A 519 -10.18 -36.69 5.85
CA LEU A 519 -9.04 -36.23 6.63
C LEU A 519 -8.32 -35.12 5.87
N TYR A 520 -8.17 -33.99 6.55
CA TYR A 520 -7.44 -32.82 6.09
C TYR A 520 -6.24 -32.64 7.03
N VAL A 521 -5.03 -32.59 6.46
CA VAL A 521 -3.78 -32.43 7.23
C VAL A 521 -2.78 -31.60 6.45
N GLY A 522 -2.27 -30.57 7.11
CA GLY A 522 -1.29 -29.64 6.54
C GLY A 522 -1.92 -28.75 5.48
N GLY A 523 -1.66 -27.45 5.53
CA GLY A 523 -2.27 -26.43 4.66
C GLY A 523 -2.25 -25.07 5.34
N ALA A 524 -2.51 -23.99 4.61
CA ALA A 524 -2.62 -22.65 5.19
C ALA A 524 -3.86 -22.56 6.09
N SER A 525 -3.73 -22.90 7.37
CA SER A 525 -4.79 -22.70 8.36
C SER A 525 -4.63 -21.34 9.01
N SER A 526 -5.05 -20.28 8.33
CA SER A 526 -5.45 -19.10 9.09
C SER A 526 -6.90 -19.31 9.52
N LYS A 527 -7.19 -19.26 10.83
CA LYS A 527 -8.58 -19.20 11.35
C LYS A 527 -9.33 -17.98 10.81
N TYR A 528 -8.58 -17.02 10.25
CA TYR A 528 -9.00 -15.81 9.56
C TYR A 528 -8.34 -15.75 8.18
N ILE A 529 -9.09 -15.92 7.09
CA ILE A 529 -8.62 -15.48 5.77
C ILE A 529 -9.10 -14.03 5.62
N TYR A 530 -8.17 -13.17 5.26
CA TYR A 530 -8.48 -11.90 4.65
C TYR A 530 -9.08 -12.17 3.28
N ASP A 531 -10.41 -12.22 3.20
CA ASP A 531 -11.12 -12.39 1.94
C ASP A 531 -10.93 -11.12 1.10
N SER A 532 -10.03 -11.18 0.12
CA SER A 532 -9.70 -10.07 -0.79
C SER A 532 -10.92 -9.55 -1.57
N SER A 533 -12.03 -10.29 -1.58
CA SER A 533 -13.26 -9.84 -2.22
C SER A 533 -14.09 -8.90 -1.34
N ASP A 534 -13.86 -8.87 -0.02
CA ASP A 534 -14.63 -8.08 0.95
C ASP A 534 -13.80 -7.40 2.09
N ASN A 535 -12.48 -7.62 2.20
CA ASN A 535 -11.53 -7.13 3.25
C ASN A 535 -12.14 -6.91 4.66
N LEU A 536 -13.04 -7.79 5.08
CA LEU A 536 -13.48 -7.88 6.45
C LEU A 536 -12.78 -9.10 7.05
N GLU A 537 -12.28 -8.99 8.28
CA GLU A 537 -12.03 -10.16 9.13
C GLU A 537 -13.38 -10.88 9.30
N LYS A 538 -13.65 -11.85 8.42
CA LYS A 538 -14.81 -12.70 8.54
C LYS A 538 -14.42 -13.81 9.51
N SER A 539 -15.04 -13.80 10.69
CA SER A 539 -15.09 -14.99 11.51
C SER A 539 -15.81 -16.09 10.70
N ARG A 540 -15.07 -17.16 10.37
CA ARG A 540 -15.55 -18.42 9.76
C ARG A 540 -16.49 -18.27 8.56
N LYS A 541 -16.05 -17.69 7.45
CA LYS A 541 -16.71 -17.91 6.14
C LYS A 541 -15.70 -18.36 5.11
N ASP A 542 -15.99 -19.56 4.57
CA ASP A 542 -15.41 -20.32 3.43
C ASP A 542 -15.02 -21.75 3.83
N ILE A 543 -15.99 -22.59 4.24
CA ILE A 543 -15.75 -23.96 4.72
C ILE A 543 -14.88 -24.82 3.78
N ASP A 544 -14.72 -24.50 2.50
CA ASP A 544 -13.82 -25.19 1.57
C ASP A 544 -12.39 -24.60 1.48
N SER A 545 -12.18 -23.32 1.85
CA SER A 545 -10.86 -22.67 1.79
C SER A 545 -10.00 -22.91 3.04
N TYR A 546 -10.59 -23.37 4.16
CA TYR A 546 -9.91 -23.53 5.47
C TYR A 546 -9.73 -24.97 5.92
N LYS A 547 -10.08 -25.94 5.08
CA LYS A 547 -9.70 -27.31 5.38
C LYS A 547 -8.21 -27.38 5.02
N GLY A 548 -7.38 -28.00 5.85
CA GLY A 548 -6.04 -28.38 5.37
C GLY A 548 -6.16 -29.13 4.04
N GLU A 549 -5.05 -29.39 3.37
CA GLU A 549 -5.06 -30.17 2.13
C GLU A 549 -5.83 -31.48 2.35
N LEU A 550 -6.82 -31.75 1.49
CA LEU A 550 -7.56 -33.01 1.55
C LEU A 550 -6.60 -34.15 1.24
N ARG A 551 -6.20 -34.86 2.30
CA ARG A 551 -5.20 -35.91 2.22
C ARG A 551 -5.82 -37.27 1.92
N LEU A 552 -7.02 -37.50 2.42
CA LEU A 552 -7.68 -38.78 2.31
C LEU A 552 -9.19 -38.62 2.44
N SER A 553 -9.91 -39.22 1.51
CA SER A 553 -11.36 -39.36 1.57
C SER A 553 -11.72 -40.80 1.25
N ARG A 554 -12.48 -41.44 2.14
CA ARG A 554 -12.92 -42.82 1.99
C ARG A 554 -14.34 -42.97 2.55
N TRP A 555 -15.13 -43.76 1.85
CA TRP A 555 -16.48 -44.16 2.27
C TRP A 555 -16.50 -45.67 2.46
N PHE A 556 -17.04 -46.12 3.60
CA PHE A 556 -17.09 -47.53 3.98
C PHE A 556 -18.43 -47.89 4.63
N ASN A 557 -18.92 -49.10 4.31
CA ASN A 557 -20.08 -49.72 4.92
C ASN A 557 -19.73 -51.19 5.22
N ASP A 558 -18.66 -51.38 5.99
CA ASP A 558 -18.13 -52.67 6.40
C ASP A 558 -18.23 -52.78 7.92
N THR A 559 -18.67 -53.94 8.40
CA THR A 559 -18.82 -54.28 9.83
C THR A 559 -17.48 -54.70 10.46
N THR A 560 -16.36 -54.35 9.84
CA THR A 560 -15.01 -54.64 10.32
C THR A 560 -14.15 -53.37 10.25
N GLU A 561 -13.24 -53.20 11.22
CA GLU A 561 -12.32 -52.06 11.26
C GLU A 561 -11.38 -52.06 10.04
N GLN A 562 -11.41 -50.97 9.24
CA GLN A 562 -10.55 -50.82 8.07
C GLN A 562 -9.58 -49.63 8.23
N PRO A 563 -8.26 -49.87 8.17
CA PRO A 563 -7.25 -48.80 8.23
C PRO A 563 -7.00 -48.18 6.86
N HIS A 564 -6.96 -46.84 6.78
CA HIS A 564 -6.62 -46.10 5.57
C HIS A 564 -5.48 -45.12 5.81
N THR A 565 -4.44 -45.20 4.99
CA THR A 565 -3.20 -44.43 5.16
C THR A 565 -3.07 -43.30 4.14
N VAL A 566 -2.53 -42.17 4.59
CA VAL A 566 -2.11 -41.04 3.76
C VAL A 566 -0.67 -41.24 3.29
N THR A 567 -0.29 -40.61 2.17
CA THR A 567 1.11 -40.37 1.80
C THR A 567 1.87 -39.62 2.89
N SER A 568 3.19 -39.82 2.97
CA SER A 568 4.02 -39.13 3.97
C SER A 568 4.12 -37.62 3.68
N ILE A 569 4.08 -36.81 4.74
CA ILE A 569 4.15 -35.35 4.73
C ILE A 569 5.33 -34.92 5.61
N PRO A 570 6.26 -34.09 5.15
CA PRO A 570 7.32 -33.55 6.00
C PRO A 570 6.72 -32.56 7.00
N LEU A 571 6.96 -32.76 8.31
CA LEU A 571 6.57 -31.82 9.36
C LEU A 571 7.78 -31.50 10.24
N LEU A 572 7.85 -30.27 10.74
CA LEU A 572 8.93 -29.78 11.59
C LEU A 572 8.53 -29.88 13.07
N ALA A 573 9.51 -30.16 13.93
CA ALA A 573 9.30 -30.26 15.37
C ALA A 573 8.65 -28.99 15.92
N ASN A 574 7.66 -29.17 16.81
CA ASN A 574 6.92 -28.11 17.50
C ASN A 574 6.13 -27.13 16.62
N GLN A 575 6.22 -27.21 15.28
CA GLN A 575 5.45 -26.35 14.39
C GLN A 575 4.02 -26.89 14.24
N PRO A 576 2.98 -26.13 14.67
CA PRO A 576 1.62 -26.64 14.70
C PRO A 576 1.06 -26.81 13.28
N ALA A 577 0.60 -28.03 12.96
CA ALA A 577 -0.02 -28.36 11.70
C ALA A 577 -1.54 -28.52 11.86
N PRO A 578 -2.38 -27.86 11.05
CA PRO A 578 -3.82 -28.04 11.15
C PRO A 578 -4.23 -29.47 10.82
N ILE A 579 -5.15 -29.99 11.63
CA ILE A 579 -5.77 -31.30 11.42
C ILE A 579 -7.28 -31.20 11.58
N ARG A 580 -8.00 -31.75 10.60
CA ARG A 580 -9.47 -31.83 10.63
C ARG A 580 -9.93 -33.18 10.11
N ILE A 581 -10.87 -33.78 10.84
CA ILE A 581 -11.56 -35.02 10.47
C ILE A 581 -13.04 -34.71 10.41
N GLU A 582 -13.65 -34.94 9.26
CA GLU A 582 -15.09 -34.95 9.09
C GLU A 582 -15.51 -36.41 8.95
N ALA A 583 -16.22 -36.96 9.93
CA ALA A 583 -16.61 -38.37 9.95
C ALA A 583 -18.12 -38.54 10.09
N PHE A 584 -18.64 -39.59 9.46
CA PHE A 584 -20.05 -39.87 9.34
C PHE A 584 -20.33 -41.32 9.70
N HIS A 585 -21.38 -41.53 10.48
CA HIS A 585 -21.86 -42.85 10.86
C HIS A 585 -22.96 -43.32 9.91
N VAL A 586 -22.93 -44.61 9.54
CA VAL A 586 -23.89 -45.22 8.62
C VAL A 586 -24.82 -46.21 9.33
N VAL A 587 -24.33 -47.14 10.14
CA VAL A 587 -25.16 -48.16 10.84
C VAL A 587 -24.37 -48.83 11.96
N GLY A 588 -25.02 -49.42 12.98
CA GLY A 588 -24.31 -50.23 14.00
C GLY A 588 -23.32 -49.45 14.88
N ASP A 589 -22.34 -50.13 15.47
CA ASP A 589 -21.33 -49.48 16.32
C ASP A 589 -20.36 -48.64 15.47
N PHE A 590 -20.11 -47.40 15.89
CA PHE A 590 -19.17 -46.49 15.23
C PHE A 590 -17.83 -46.45 15.94
N LYS A 591 -16.75 -46.72 15.19
CA LYS A 591 -15.37 -46.57 15.68
C LYS A 591 -14.59 -45.63 14.80
N LEU A 592 -13.75 -44.81 15.43
CA LEU A 592 -12.88 -43.86 14.75
C LEU A 592 -11.57 -43.72 15.52
N LYS A 593 -10.45 -43.99 14.86
CA LYS A 593 -9.12 -43.88 15.44
C LYS A 593 -8.17 -43.13 14.52
N LEU A 594 -7.43 -42.17 15.08
CA LEU A 594 -6.36 -41.45 14.38
C LEU A 594 -4.99 -41.96 14.84
N GLU A 595 -4.18 -42.36 13.87
CA GLU A 595 -2.85 -42.89 14.10
C GLU A 595 -1.83 -42.16 13.22
N ARG A 596 -0.60 -42.07 13.70
CA ARG A 596 0.53 -41.49 12.98
C ARG A 596 1.71 -42.45 12.93
N LYS A 597 2.58 -42.26 11.95
CA LYS A 597 3.88 -42.92 11.82
C LYS A 597 4.93 -41.85 11.52
N ILE A 598 6.06 -41.91 12.23
CA ILE A 598 7.21 -41.02 12.04
C ILE A 598 8.28 -41.77 11.26
N GLY A 599 8.68 -41.23 10.10
CA GLY A 599 9.70 -41.81 9.23
C GLY A 599 9.40 -43.28 8.90
N SER A 600 10.38 -44.16 9.13
CA SER A 600 10.25 -45.60 8.94
C SER A 600 9.62 -46.36 10.12
N GLY A 601 9.17 -45.66 11.18
CA GLY A 601 8.69 -46.24 12.43
C GLY A 601 7.38 -47.05 12.35
N SER A 602 6.83 -47.41 13.50
CA SER A 602 5.54 -48.10 13.63
C SER A 602 4.38 -47.11 13.75
N TRP A 603 3.17 -47.57 13.40
CA TRP A 603 1.94 -46.81 13.63
C TRP A 603 1.63 -46.75 15.13
N ALA A 604 1.37 -45.55 15.63
CA ALA A 604 0.96 -45.26 17.01
C ALA A 604 -0.28 -44.35 16.98
N THR A 605 -1.16 -44.44 17.98
CA THR A 605 -2.26 -43.47 18.12
C THR A 605 -1.67 -42.08 18.34
N VAL A 606 -2.29 -41.05 17.76
CA VAL A 606 -1.93 -39.66 18.05
C VAL A 606 -2.29 -39.38 19.50
N ALA A 607 -1.33 -38.93 20.31
CA ALA A 607 -1.58 -38.63 21.71
C ALA A 607 -2.24 -37.25 21.88
N ASP A 608 -3.04 -37.07 22.93
CA ASP A 608 -3.65 -35.78 23.26
C ASP A 608 -2.62 -34.67 23.49
N THR A 609 -1.47 -35.02 24.08
CA THR A 609 -0.29 -34.15 24.28
C THR A 609 0.39 -33.70 22.99
N GLU A 610 0.12 -34.36 21.86
CA GLU A 610 0.61 -33.96 20.53
C GLU A 610 -0.43 -33.12 19.78
N THR A 611 -1.47 -32.66 20.47
CA THR A 611 -2.54 -31.87 19.87
C THR A 611 -2.96 -30.70 20.75
N THR A 612 -3.37 -29.61 20.12
CA THR A 612 -3.95 -28.46 20.81
C THR A 612 -5.21 -27.96 20.10
N THR A 613 -6.14 -27.40 20.86
CA THR A 613 -7.40 -26.86 20.34
C THR A 613 -7.21 -25.53 19.61
N ASP A 614 -6.24 -24.72 20.03
CA ASP A 614 -5.93 -23.40 19.46
C ASP A 614 -4.42 -23.11 19.57
N ILE A 615 -3.94 -22.19 18.73
CA ILE A 615 -2.54 -21.73 18.61
C ILE A 615 -2.53 -20.20 18.47
N ALA A 616 -1.39 -19.56 18.74
CA ALA A 616 -1.20 -18.14 18.45
C ALA A 616 -0.82 -17.97 16.97
N PHE A 617 -1.66 -17.30 16.18
CA PHE A 617 -1.39 -17.11 14.77
C PHE A 617 -0.41 -15.97 14.55
N ASP A 618 0.43 -16.20 13.54
CA ASP A 618 1.18 -15.14 12.91
C ASP A 618 0.28 -14.59 11.78
N VAL A 619 -0.11 -13.32 11.86
CA VAL A 619 -1.01 -12.65 10.92
C VAL A 619 -0.26 -12.21 9.65
N ILE A 620 1.06 -12.10 9.72
CA ILE A 620 1.92 -11.84 8.56
C ILE A 620 2.39 -13.15 7.92
N GLY A 621 2.49 -14.22 8.72
CA GLY A 621 3.06 -15.51 8.35
C GLY A 621 2.17 -16.41 7.51
N GLY A 622 2.71 -16.79 6.34
CA GLY A 622 2.23 -17.78 5.38
C GLY A 622 2.92 -17.56 4.05
N ARG A 623 4.27 -17.59 4.03
CA ARG A 623 5.07 -17.31 2.83
C ARG A 623 5.13 -18.57 1.96
N ASP A 624 4.60 -18.47 0.74
CA ASP A 624 4.66 -19.54 -0.25
C ASP A 624 6.12 -19.64 -0.74
N ASP A 625 6.85 -20.64 -0.24
CA ASP A 625 8.15 -20.97 -0.79
C ASP A 625 7.91 -21.71 -2.12
N TYR A 626 8.20 -21.03 -3.24
CA TYR A 626 8.34 -21.72 -4.52
C TYR A 626 9.59 -22.61 -4.47
N VAL A 627 9.45 -23.80 -3.90
CA VAL A 627 10.46 -24.85 -4.00
C VAL A 627 10.23 -25.55 -5.35
N SER A 628 11.29 -25.63 -6.15
CA SER A 628 11.34 -26.17 -7.53
C SER A 628 10.86 -27.62 -7.75
N ALA A 629 10.17 -28.22 -6.77
CA ALA A 629 9.74 -29.60 -6.76
C ALA A 629 8.27 -29.77 -6.32
N ASN A 630 7.31 -29.08 -6.96
CA ASN A 630 5.85 -29.37 -6.89
C ASN A 630 5.25 -29.68 -5.51
N ASN A 631 5.87 -29.23 -4.42
CA ASN A 631 5.40 -29.41 -3.06
C ASN A 631 4.97 -28.03 -2.60
N TYR A 632 3.69 -27.73 -2.80
CA TYR A 632 3.03 -26.57 -2.20
C TYR A 632 3.03 -26.73 -0.68
N SER A 633 4.16 -26.47 -0.02
CA SER A 633 4.16 -26.33 1.43
C SER A 633 3.86 -24.88 1.75
N SER A 634 2.57 -24.55 1.79
CA SER A 634 2.03 -23.37 2.48
C SER A 634 2.26 -23.51 4.01
N ALA A 635 3.49 -23.81 4.42
CA ALA A 635 3.86 -24.09 5.79
C ALA A 635 4.04 -22.74 6.50
N ILE A 636 3.05 -22.37 7.29
CA ILE A 636 3.15 -21.19 8.15
C ILE A 636 4.05 -21.59 9.33
N ARG A 637 5.35 -21.28 9.23
CA ARG A 637 6.39 -21.83 10.13
C ARG A 637 6.44 -21.16 11.52
N ASN A 638 5.81 -20.00 11.67
CA ASN A 638 6.01 -19.11 12.84
C ASN A 638 4.83 -19.09 13.82
N HIS A 639 3.89 -20.01 13.72
CA HIS A 639 2.79 -20.05 14.68
C HIS A 639 3.26 -20.40 16.09
N GLY A 640 2.70 -19.72 17.09
CA GLY A 640 2.98 -19.96 18.50
C GLY A 640 2.11 -21.07 19.09
N VAL A 641 2.67 -21.89 19.95
CA VAL A 641 1.98 -22.96 20.69
C VAL A 641 1.67 -22.46 22.10
N TYR A 642 0.39 -22.45 22.47
CA TYR A 642 -0.03 -22.17 23.85
C TYR A 642 0.31 -23.33 24.79
N SER A 643 0.77 -23.00 25.98
CA SER A 643 1.03 -23.93 27.08
C SER A 643 0.42 -23.39 28.37
N GLY A 644 -0.04 -24.29 29.25
CA GLY A 644 -0.84 -23.93 30.42
C GLY A 644 -2.32 -23.73 30.06
N ASP A 645 -2.99 -22.86 30.78
CA ASP A 645 -4.40 -22.48 30.57
C ASP A 645 -4.57 -20.95 30.37
N PRO A 646 -3.78 -20.28 29.50
CA PRO A 646 -3.88 -18.83 29.31
C PRO A 646 -5.28 -18.44 28.82
N ILE A 647 -5.77 -17.28 29.28
CA ILE A 647 -7.10 -16.83 28.94
C ILE A 647 -7.06 -15.96 27.68
N LEU A 648 -7.66 -16.46 26.60
CA LEU A 648 -7.75 -15.75 25.32
C LEU A 648 -8.88 -14.71 25.33
N ARG A 649 -8.84 -13.77 24.38
CA ARG A 649 -9.87 -12.75 24.10
C ARG A 649 -10.15 -11.77 25.23
N LYS A 650 -9.11 -11.35 25.93
CA LYS A 650 -9.23 -10.20 26.82
C LYS A 650 -9.23 -8.92 25.98
N PRO A 651 -9.85 -7.83 26.45
CA PRO A 651 -9.74 -6.55 25.77
C PRO A 651 -8.26 -6.21 25.51
N GLY A 652 -7.94 -5.84 24.27
CA GLY A 652 -6.61 -5.42 23.88
C GLY A 652 -6.18 -4.09 24.48
N GLY A 653 -4.94 -3.69 24.17
CA GLY A 653 -4.35 -2.43 24.59
C GLY A 653 -4.58 -1.28 23.62
N SER A 654 -5.03 -1.60 22.40
CA SER A 654 -5.31 -0.65 21.35
C SER A 654 -6.73 -0.10 21.48
N ALA A 655 -6.85 1.20 21.71
CA ALA A 655 -8.11 1.94 21.57
C ALA A 655 -8.50 2.12 20.09
N GLY A 656 -7.51 2.05 19.18
CA GLY A 656 -7.67 2.26 17.74
C GLY A 656 -8.23 1.08 16.97
N ASP A 657 -8.34 -0.09 17.61
CA ASP A 657 -9.02 -1.23 17.03
C ASP A 657 -9.96 -1.86 18.08
N PRO A 658 -11.29 -1.71 17.94
CA PRO A 658 -12.26 -2.33 18.84
C PRO A 658 -12.22 -3.86 18.85
N LYS A 659 -11.56 -4.47 17.85
CA LYS A 659 -11.34 -5.91 17.73
C LYS A 659 -9.94 -6.32 18.21
N ASP A 660 -9.15 -5.40 18.73
CA ASP A 660 -7.89 -5.74 19.38
C ASP A 660 -8.17 -6.62 20.61
N LEU A 661 -7.48 -7.74 20.65
CA LEU A 661 -7.60 -8.75 21.68
C LEU A 661 -6.23 -9.00 22.28
N SER A 662 -6.23 -9.40 23.54
CA SER A 662 -5.03 -9.82 24.25
C SER A 662 -5.20 -11.21 24.84
N VAL A 663 -4.06 -11.84 25.09
CA VAL A 663 -3.97 -13.02 25.93
C VAL A 663 -3.62 -12.59 27.36
N GLN A 664 -4.30 -13.17 28.35
CA GLN A 664 -3.99 -12.99 29.77
C GLN A 664 -3.29 -14.23 30.32
N PHE A 665 -2.21 -13.97 31.04
CA PHE A 665 -1.42 -14.94 31.80
C PHE A 665 -1.66 -14.71 33.29
N ASP A 666 -1.74 -15.78 34.07
CA ASP A 666 -2.09 -15.74 35.49
C ASP A 666 -0.89 -15.79 36.46
N GLY A 667 0.34 -15.74 35.92
CA GLY A 667 1.58 -15.91 36.68
C GLY A 667 1.93 -17.36 37.04
N ILE A 668 1.21 -18.36 36.51
CA ILE A 668 1.37 -19.77 36.87
C ILE A 668 1.33 -20.66 35.61
N GLY A 669 2.50 -21.04 35.08
CA GLY A 669 2.60 -22.11 34.08
C GLY A 669 2.10 -21.77 32.67
N ASP A 670 1.51 -20.58 32.49
CA ASP A 670 0.98 -20.09 31.22
C ASP A 670 2.06 -19.41 30.37
N PHE A 671 2.18 -19.81 29.09
CA PHE A 671 3.10 -19.17 28.13
C PHE A 671 2.78 -19.54 26.67
N VAL A 672 3.38 -18.81 25.73
CA VAL A 672 3.40 -19.15 24.30
C VAL A 672 4.82 -19.48 23.89
N THR A 673 4.98 -20.56 23.12
CA THR A 673 6.26 -20.94 22.50
C THR A 673 6.15 -20.75 21.00
N ILE A 674 6.94 -19.84 20.44
CA ILE A 674 7.13 -19.70 19.00
C ILE A 674 8.36 -20.55 18.65
N PRO A 675 8.19 -21.69 17.95
CA PRO A 675 9.31 -22.56 17.62
C PRO A 675 10.38 -21.82 16.81
N TYR A 676 11.64 -22.16 17.03
CA TYR A 676 12.74 -21.67 16.21
C TYR A 676 12.53 -22.04 14.74
N ASP A 677 12.68 -21.03 13.87
CA ASP A 677 12.75 -21.19 12.42
C ASP A 677 13.74 -20.13 11.87
N GLU A 678 14.49 -20.49 10.84
CA GLU A 678 15.47 -19.58 10.21
C GLU A 678 14.81 -18.29 9.70
N SER A 679 13.50 -18.32 9.40
CA SER A 679 12.75 -17.13 8.94
C SER A 679 12.58 -16.05 10.01
N ILE A 680 12.59 -16.39 11.32
CA ILE A 680 12.51 -15.42 12.42
C ILE A 680 13.86 -15.16 13.09
N ASP A 681 14.93 -15.79 12.60
CA ASP A 681 16.30 -15.53 13.05
C ASP A 681 16.88 -14.29 12.37
N MET A 682 16.81 -13.14 13.04
CA MET A 682 17.33 -11.88 12.51
C MET A 682 18.86 -11.74 12.66
N THR A 683 19.51 -12.74 13.24
CA THR A 683 20.95 -12.76 13.49
C THR A 683 21.72 -13.66 12.54
N ASP A 684 21.03 -14.61 11.89
CA ASP A 684 21.65 -15.53 10.95
C ASP A 684 21.86 -14.91 9.57
N SER A 685 23.13 -14.75 9.19
CA SER A 685 23.52 -14.24 7.88
C SER A 685 23.11 -15.11 6.68
N SER A 686 22.71 -16.38 6.88
CA SER A 686 22.11 -17.20 5.81
C SER A 686 20.60 -17.01 5.65
N SER A 687 19.92 -16.40 6.62
CA SER A 687 18.48 -16.15 6.55
C SER A 687 18.15 -15.14 5.45
N GLU A 688 17.08 -15.42 4.70
CA GLU A 688 16.51 -14.50 3.71
C GLU A 688 15.89 -13.25 4.35
N ASN A 689 15.84 -13.13 5.67
CA ASN A 689 15.37 -11.93 6.35
C ASN A 689 16.50 -11.14 7.03
N TYR A 690 17.76 -11.53 6.86
CA TYR A 690 18.89 -10.89 7.54
C TYR A 690 19.28 -9.54 6.92
N THR A 691 19.22 -8.47 7.72
CA THR A 691 19.70 -7.13 7.33
C THR A 691 20.87 -6.62 8.18
N GLY A 692 21.24 -7.35 9.25
CA GLY A 692 22.17 -6.88 10.29
C GLY A 692 21.55 -5.92 11.31
N SER A 693 20.25 -5.61 11.17
CA SER A 693 19.46 -4.79 12.09
C SER A 693 18.11 -5.44 12.36
N PHE A 694 17.47 -5.14 13.48
CA PHE A 694 16.16 -5.71 13.81
C PHE A 694 15.46 -4.91 14.91
N SER A 695 14.16 -5.14 15.06
CA SER A 695 13.36 -4.61 16.17
C SER A 695 12.38 -5.65 16.70
N ILE A 696 12.03 -5.53 17.97
CA ILE A 696 10.90 -6.24 18.57
C ILE A 696 9.99 -5.22 19.25
N GLU A 697 8.67 -5.44 19.19
CA GLU A 697 7.68 -4.58 19.84
C GLU A 697 6.54 -5.39 20.45
N ALA A 698 5.90 -4.84 21.48
CA ALA A 698 4.71 -5.42 22.09
C ALA A 698 3.84 -4.37 22.79
N LEU A 699 2.53 -4.64 22.91
CA LEU A 699 1.67 -4.04 23.90
C LEU A 699 1.57 -4.96 25.13
N VAL A 700 1.92 -4.43 26.31
CA VAL A 700 1.90 -5.20 27.55
C VAL A 700 1.24 -4.46 28.69
N LYS A 701 0.55 -5.20 29.56
CA LYS A 701 0.00 -4.71 30.81
C LYS A 701 0.34 -5.69 31.93
N PHE A 702 1.11 -5.25 32.92
CA PHE A 702 1.52 -6.06 34.05
C PHE A 702 0.57 -5.91 35.22
N ASP A 703 0.09 -7.01 35.79
CA ASP A 703 -0.68 -7.01 37.03
C ASP A 703 0.27 -7.06 38.25
N SER A 704 1.38 -7.80 38.13
CA SER A 704 2.46 -7.85 39.13
C SER A 704 3.86 -7.80 38.50
N TYR A 705 4.86 -7.44 39.32
CA TYR A 705 6.26 -7.41 38.88
C TYR A 705 6.84 -8.82 38.80
N LEU A 706 7.64 -9.11 37.76
CA LEU A 706 8.31 -10.40 37.67
C LEU A 706 9.53 -10.47 38.61
N ALA A 707 9.76 -11.67 39.15
CA ALA A 707 10.95 -12.00 39.92
C ALA A 707 12.10 -12.47 39.01
N GLY A 708 13.30 -12.65 39.56
CA GLY A 708 14.48 -13.11 38.80
C GLY A 708 14.97 -12.04 37.81
N GLU A 709 15.39 -12.47 36.62
CA GLU A 709 15.80 -11.56 35.53
C GLU A 709 14.63 -10.75 34.94
N GLY A 710 13.39 -11.14 35.25
CA GLY A 710 12.17 -10.44 34.83
C GLY A 710 11.88 -10.49 33.34
N ALA A 711 12.46 -11.43 32.61
CA ALA A 711 12.23 -11.61 31.19
C ALA A 711 10.81 -12.11 30.91
N TYR A 712 10.08 -11.49 29.98
CA TYR A 712 8.68 -11.86 29.70
C TYR A 712 8.37 -12.12 28.23
N ILE A 713 9.15 -11.54 27.31
CA ILE A 713 9.05 -11.76 25.86
C ILE A 713 10.48 -11.80 25.32
N GLY A 714 10.87 -12.86 24.63
CA GLY A 714 12.21 -12.99 24.06
C GLY A 714 12.60 -14.42 23.75
N ASN A 715 13.71 -14.58 23.04
CA ASN A 715 14.39 -15.87 22.89
C ASN A 715 15.65 -15.98 23.75
N MET A 716 16.00 -14.93 24.50
CA MET A 716 17.11 -14.98 25.45
C MET A 716 16.90 -15.98 26.60
N ASP A 717 15.64 -16.38 26.84
CA ASP A 717 15.26 -17.28 27.93
C ASP A 717 15.36 -18.77 27.55
N ASN A 718 15.37 -19.15 26.26
CA ASN A 718 15.48 -20.56 25.87
C ASN A 718 16.94 -21.09 25.89
N ALA A 719 17.91 -20.24 26.24
CA ALA A 719 19.34 -20.55 26.24
C ALA A 719 19.81 -20.90 27.66
N HIS A 720 19.80 -22.17 28.06
CA HIS A 720 20.33 -22.59 29.38
C HIS A 720 21.80 -23.07 29.28
N ALA A 721 22.73 -22.74 30.18
CA ALA A 721 22.61 -22.47 31.61
C ALA A 721 23.49 -21.30 32.10
N VAL A 722 22.87 -20.17 32.43
CA VAL A 722 22.79 -19.57 33.79
C VAL A 722 22.25 -18.13 33.68
N TYR A 723 22.50 -17.41 32.58
CA TYR A 723 21.70 -16.30 32.02
C TYR A 723 22.03 -16.27 30.52
N GLY A 724 21.04 -16.29 29.62
CA GLY A 724 21.18 -16.67 28.20
C GLY A 724 22.51 -16.31 27.53
N SER A 725 23.13 -17.23 26.79
CA SER A 725 24.38 -16.94 26.06
C SER A 725 24.16 -16.23 24.71
N LYS A 726 22.89 -16.07 24.33
CA LYS A 726 22.43 -15.55 23.03
C LYS A 726 20.97 -15.09 23.13
N GLY A 727 20.51 -14.32 22.17
CA GLY A 727 19.12 -13.86 22.07
C GLY A 727 18.87 -12.43 22.50
N ILE A 728 17.62 -12.01 22.36
CA ILE A 728 17.06 -10.73 22.81
C ILE A 728 15.82 -10.98 23.67
N GLY A 729 15.54 -10.09 24.61
CA GLY A 729 14.26 -10.09 25.31
C GLY A 729 13.99 -8.83 26.11
N PHE A 730 12.70 -8.60 26.36
CA PHE A 730 12.24 -7.54 27.25
C PHE A 730 12.25 -8.00 28.70
N ILE A 731 12.65 -7.10 29.59
CA ILE A 731 12.71 -7.30 31.04
C ILE A 731 11.78 -6.35 31.77
N HIS A 732 11.13 -6.84 32.83
CA HIS A 732 10.31 -6.05 33.73
C HIS A 732 10.39 -6.61 35.16
N THR A 733 10.99 -5.85 36.06
CA THR A 733 11.18 -6.22 37.48
C THR A 733 10.73 -5.08 38.38
N ALA A 734 10.71 -5.31 39.70
CA ALA A 734 10.47 -4.26 40.69
C ALA A 734 11.55 -3.17 40.72
N ALA A 735 12.70 -3.36 40.04
CA ALA A 735 13.81 -2.41 40.03
C ALA A 735 13.97 -1.68 38.68
N ALA A 736 13.65 -2.34 37.57
CA ALA A 736 13.90 -1.83 36.23
C ALA A 736 13.03 -2.51 35.17
N HIS A 737 12.88 -1.85 34.03
CA HIS A 737 12.33 -2.43 32.81
C HIS A 737 13.13 -1.97 31.59
N GLY A 738 13.21 -2.80 30.55
CA GLY A 738 14.13 -2.56 29.43
C GLY A 738 14.18 -3.68 28.41
N VAL A 739 15.17 -3.62 27.53
CA VAL A 739 15.51 -4.66 26.55
C VAL A 739 16.97 -5.08 26.69
N LYS A 740 17.22 -6.39 26.62
CA LYS A 740 18.54 -7.00 26.78
C LYS A 740 18.91 -7.80 25.53
N LEU A 741 20.16 -7.70 25.09
CA LEU A 741 20.72 -8.39 23.92
C LEU A 741 22.08 -9.02 24.26
N TYR A 742 22.36 -10.20 23.70
CA TYR A 742 23.63 -10.92 23.86
C TYR A 742 24.48 -10.98 22.57
N GLY A 743 25.79 -10.84 22.73
CA GLY A 743 26.79 -10.90 21.65
C GLY A 743 27.47 -12.26 21.54
N VAL A 744 28.21 -12.47 20.44
CA VAL A 744 28.89 -13.76 20.16
C VAL A 744 29.89 -14.21 21.25
N SER A 745 30.44 -13.29 22.04
CA SER A 745 31.32 -13.57 23.19
C SER A 745 30.58 -13.93 24.48
N GLY A 746 29.24 -13.84 24.47
CA GLY A 746 28.40 -13.94 25.67
C GLY A 746 28.29 -12.63 26.47
N ALA A 747 28.84 -11.52 25.97
CA ALA A 747 28.62 -10.20 26.55
C ALA A 747 27.16 -9.77 26.41
N GLN A 748 26.60 -9.18 27.47
CA GLN A 748 25.23 -8.63 27.48
C GLN A 748 25.27 -7.11 27.39
N VAL A 749 24.30 -6.54 26.68
CA VAL A 749 23.97 -5.12 26.69
C VAL A 749 22.50 -4.95 27.05
N THR A 750 22.18 -3.95 27.89
CA THR A 750 20.82 -3.69 28.34
C THR A 750 20.54 -2.20 28.23
N ALA A 751 19.53 -1.82 27.45
CA ALA A 751 18.96 -0.48 27.45
C ALA A 751 17.72 -0.48 28.35
N TYR A 752 17.68 0.35 29.39
CA TYR A 752 16.66 0.23 30.45
C TYR A 752 16.36 1.54 31.19
N GLU A 753 15.22 1.57 31.87
CA GLU A 753 14.90 2.56 32.89
C GLU A 753 15.07 1.94 34.29
N ALA A 754 15.79 2.62 35.19
CA ALA A 754 15.96 2.21 36.59
C ALA A 754 14.73 2.55 37.45
N SER A 755 13.54 2.20 36.94
CA SER A 755 12.23 2.38 37.55
C SER A 755 11.35 1.21 37.13
N ALA A 756 10.47 0.72 38.01
CA ALA A 756 9.54 -0.36 37.67
C ALA A 756 8.38 0.12 36.77
N GLY A 757 8.10 1.43 36.74
CA GLY A 757 6.89 1.99 36.16
C GLY A 757 5.62 1.60 36.95
N VAL A 758 4.44 1.90 36.40
CA VAL A 758 3.13 1.68 37.03
C VAL A 758 2.43 0.40 36.50
N ASN A 759 2.04 -0.52 37.38
CA ASN A 759 1.26 -1.72 37.02
C ASN A 759 -0.19 -1.36 36.67
N ASN A 760 -0.90 -2.30 36.03
CA ASN A 760 -2.28 -2.16 35.55
C ASN A 760 -2.47 -1.08 34.47
N VAL A 761 -1.40 -0.72 33.76
CA VAL A 761 -1.43 0.25 32.65
C VAL A 761 -0.83 -0.41 31.41
N TRP A 762 -1.48 -0.26 30.27
CA TRP A 762 -0.95 -0.67 28.97
C TRP A 762 0.28 0.16 28.61
N ARG A 763 1.34 -0.50 28.17
CA ARG A 763 2.57 0.13 27.69
C ARG A 763 2.91 -0.44 26.32
N HIS A 764 3.24 0.45 25.40
CA HIS A 764 3.87 0.08 24.14
C HIS A 764 5.39 0.07 24.34
N VAL A 765 6.01 -1.10 24.21
CA VAL A 765 7.45 -1.29 24.43
C VAL A 765 8.13 -1.69 23.13
N VAL A 766 9.25 -1.04 22.81
CA VAL A 766 10.01 -1.33 21.58
C VAL A 766 11.50 -1.40 21.88
N GLY A 767 12.16 -2.43 21.38
CA GLY A 767 13.61 -2.57 21.36
C GLY A 767 14.12 -2.56 19.92
N THR A 768 15.07 -1.69 19.60
CA THR A 768 15.65 -1.58 18.25
C THR A 768 17.15 -1.75 18.28
N TYR A 769 17.71 -2.53 17.35
CA TYR A 769 19.15 -2.68 17.17
C TYR A 769 19.56 -2.34 15.73
N ASP A 770 20.37 -1.29 15.56
CA ASP A 770 20.79 -0.76 14.24
C ASP A 770 22.17 -1.26 13.78
N GLY A 771 22.72 -2.30 14.43
CA GLY A 771 24.06 -2.80 14.17
C GLY A 771 25.16 -2.14 15.02
N SER A 772 24.84 -1.07 15.76
CA SER A 772 25.79 -0.40 16.67
C SER A 772 25.16 0.08 17.98
N TYR A 773 23.86 0.36 17.99
CA TYR A 773 23.15 0.87 19.15
C TYR A 773 21.92 0.01 19.44
N LEU A 774 21.78 -0.39 20.70
CA LEU A 774 20.55 -0.92 21.26
C LEU A 774 19.76 0.23 21.89
N LYS A 775 18.53 0.45 21.45
CA LYS A 775 17.65 1.50 21.96
C LYS A 775 16.38 0.91 22.55
N TYR A 776 15.90 1.51 23.62
CA TYR A 776 14.67 1.12 24.31
C TYR A 776 13.67 2.27 24.30
N TYR A 777 12.44 1.98 23.90
CA TYR A 777 11.35 2.94 23.82
C TYR A 777 10.15 2.48 24.63
N VAL A 778 9.47 3.43 25.27
CA VAL A 778 8.20 3.21 25.99
C VAL A 778 7.21 4.27 25.56
N ASN A 779 6.01 3.86 25.14
CA ASN A 779 4.94 4.76 24.72
C ASN A 779 5.38 5.79 23.65
N GLY A 780 6.21 5.35 22.70
CA GLY A 780 6.72 6.20 21.63
C GLY A 780 7.91 7.10 22.01
N GLU A 781 8.33 7.13 23.28
CA GLU A 781 9.46 7.94 23.75
C GLU A 781 10.74 7.11 23.91
N LEU A 782 11.89 7.68 23.53
CA LEU A 782 13.20 7.06 23.72
C LEU A 782 13.61 7.15 25.20
N ILE A 783 13.80 6.00 25.84
CA ILE A 783 14.19 5.91 27.25
C ILE A 783 15.70 5.85 27.40
N ASP A 784 16.36 4.99 26.63
CA ASP A 784 17.80 4.76 26.75
C ASP A 784 18.43 4.31 25.42
N THR A 785 19.71 4.59 25.25
CA THR A 785 20.54 4.18 24.11
C THR A 785 21.87 3.65 24.59
N GLN A 786 22.18 2.40 24.25
CA GLN A 786 23.42 1.74 24.61
C GLN A 786 24.23 1.40 23.37
N THR A 787 25.54 1.64 23.44
CA THR A 787 26.47 1.22 22.38
C THR A 787 26.74 -0.26 22.50
N PHE A 788 26.64 -0.99 21.39
CA PHE A 788 26.96 -2.40 21.29
C PHE A 788 27.85 -2.63 20.07
N SER A 789 29.12 -2.91 20.32
CA SER A 789 30.17 -2.96 19.28
C SER A 789 30.45 -4.37 18.75
N GLU A 790 29.76 -5.38 19.30
CA GLU A 790 29.91 -6.78 18.94
C GLU A 790 28.71 -7.25 18.11
N ALA A 791 28.91 -8.25 17.25
CA ALA A 791 27.81 -8.90 16.55
C ALA A 791 26.89 -9.65 17.53
N PRO A 792 25.56 -9.60 17.35
CA PRO A 792 24.63 -10.43 18.09
C PRO A 792 24.97 -11.91 17.96
N ALA A 793 24.77 -12.69 19.02
CA ALA A 793 24.89 -14.14 18.93
C ALA A 793 23.74 -14.75 18.14
N LEU A 794 24.04 -15.77 17.32
CA LEU A 794 23.07 -16.50 16.51
C LEU A 794 21.93 -17.07 17.37
N TRP A 795 20.69 -16.87 16.94
CA TRP A 795 19.49 -17.40 17.62
C TRP A 795 19.24 -18.88 17.32
N ASP A 796 20.13 -19.55 16.60
CA ASP A 796 20.04 -20.98 16.24
C ASP A 796 19.55 -21.86 17.40
N GLY A 797 18.44 -22.56 17.13
CA GLY A 797 17.80 -23.49 18.05
C GLY A 797 17.17 -22.83 19.27
N GLN A 798 16.83 -21.53 19.22
CA GLN A 798 16.18 -20.79 20.29
C GLN A 798 14.74 -20.42 19.94
N ASP A 799 13.79 -21.17 20.49
CA ASP A 799 12.38 -20.78 20.50
C ASP A 799 12.20 -19.40 21.16
N PHE A 800 11.29 -18.62 20.62
CA PHE A 800 10.86 -17.36 21.19
C PHE A 800 9.74 -17.61 22.20
N LEU A 801 9.85 -17.10 23.42
CA LEU A 801 8.89 -17.31 24.50
C LEU A 801 8.14 -16.02 24.81
N ILE A 802 6.84 -16.16 25.09
CA ILE A 802 5.96 -15.09 25.59
C ILE A 802 5.33 -15.57 26.89
N GLY A 803 5.47 -14.81 27.95
CA GLY A 803 4.87 -15.09 29.26
C GLY A 803 5.72 -15.95 30.19
N LYS A 804 6.96 -16.31 29.82
CA LYS A 804 7.84 -17.17 30.64
C LYS A 804 9.29 -16.70 30.64
N SER A 805 9.85 -16.55 31.84
CA SER A 805 11.30 -16.51 32.08
C SER A 805 11.78 -17.90 32.52
N VAL A 806 12.82 -18.41 31.88
CA VAL A 806 13.46 -19.67 32.27
C VAL A 806 14.56 -19.42 33.28
N ASP A 807 14.56 -20.16 34.39
CA ASP A 807 15.58 -20.07 35.45
C ASP A 807 16.45 -21.34 35.49
N SER A 808 17.46 -21.37 36.36
CA SER A 808 18.40 -22.47 36.64
C SER A 808 17.77 -23.87 36.75
N SER A 809 16.49 -23.95 37.12
CA SER A 809 15.69 -25.18 37.16
C SER A 809 14.28 -24.92 36.61
N PRO A 810 13.63 -25.89 35.93
CA PRO A 810 12.25 -25.76 35.50
C PRO A 810 11.26 -25.42 36.63
N ALA A 811 11.57 -25.79 37.87
CA ALA A 811 10.77 -25.46 39.05
C ALA A 811 10.88 -23.98 39.46
N ASP A 812 11.92 -23.29 38.99
CA ASP A 812 12.22 -21.89 39.31
C ASP A 812 11.77 -20.92 38.20
N ASN A 813 11.25 -21.44 37.07
CA ASN A 813 10.70 -20.62 36.00
C ASN A 813 9.71 -19.58 36.56
N LYS A 814 9.79 -18.35 36.04
CA LYS A 814 8.87 -17.27 36.38
C LYS A 814 7.90 -17.06 35.23
N PHE A 815 6.66 -16.73 35.55
CA PHE A 815 5.63 -16.52 34.55
C PHE A 815 5.08 -15.11 34.66
N LEU A 816 4.69 -14.55 33.53
CA LEU A 816 4.04 -13.26 33.45
C LEU A 816 2.66 -13.35 34.10
N ASP A 817 2.32 -12.33 34.89
CA ASP A 817 0.99 -12.07 35.40
C ASP A 817 0.50 -10.75 34.80
N GLY A 818 -0.40 -10.84 33.82
CA GLY A 818 -0.84 -9.71 33.03
C GLY A 818 -1.30 -10.06 31.61
N ASN A 819 -1.37 -9.06 30.75
CA ASN A 819 -1.84 -9.16 29.37
C ASN A 819 -0.76 -8.81 28.35
N VAL A 820 -0.75 -9.53 27.23
CA VAL A 820 0.07 -9.22 26.05
C VAL A 820 -0.84 -9.12 24.83
N GLY A 821 -0.64 -8.06 24.04
CA GLY A 821 -1.28 -7.81 22.75
C GLY A 821 -0.24 -7.39 21.72
N GLU A 822 -0.58 -7.52 20.43
CA GLU A 822 0.15 -6.90 19.31
C GLU A 822 1.69 -7.09 19.38
N PHE A 823 2.18 -8.33 19.47
CA PHE A 823 3.62 -8.64 19.50
C PHE A 823 4.16 -8.78 18.07
N ALA A 824 5.24 -8.06 17.70
CA ALA A 824 5.83 -8.14 16.37
C ALA A 824 7.36 -8.16 16.37
N ILE A 825 7.93 -8.79 15.34
CA ILE A 825 9.36 -8.88 15.06
C ILE A 825 9.63 -8.25 13.69
N TYR A 826 10.65 -7.39 13.59
CA TYR A 826 11.04 -6.70 12.37
C TYR A 826 12.45 -7.06 11.95
N ARG A 827 12.65 -7.14 10.63
CA ARG A 827 13.97 -7.26 10.03
C ARG A 827 14.74 -5.94 9.90
N THR A 828 14.22 -4.83 10.45
CA THR A 828 14.88 -3.52 10.40
C THR A 828 14.84 -2.84 11.77
N ALA A 829 15.79 -1.93 12.02
CA ALA A 829 15.71 -1.03 13.16
C ALA A 829 14.67 0.07 12.91
N LEU A 830 13.55 0.05 13.66
CA LEU A 830 12.53 1.08 13.56
C LEU A 830 13.10 2.44 13.97
N SER A 831 12.79 3.48 13.19
CA SER A 831 13.16 4.85 13.55
C SER A 831 12.30 5.36 14.71
N ALA A 832 12.80 6.34 15.47
CA ALA A 832 12.04 6.96 16.56
C ALA A 832 10.67 7.52 16.10
N ASN A 833 10.57 8.01 14.86
CA ASN A 833 9.30 8.48 14.30
C ASN A 833 8.32 7.32 14.07
N LYS A 834 8.78 6.20 13.51
CA LYS A 834 7.95 5.00 13.29
C LYS A 834 7.44 4.41 14.61
N VAL A 835 8.32 4.28 15.61
CA VAL A 835 7.95 3.81 16.96
C VAL A 835 6.86 4.69 17.59
N ARG A 836 6.98 6.00 17.42
CA ARG A 836 5.99 6.96 17.91
C ARG A 836 4.67 6.89 17.14
N ASP A 837 4.72 6.74 15.82
CA ASP A 837 3.52 6.61 14.98
C ASP A 837 2.78 5.29 15.28
N HIS A 838 3.50 4.18 15.48
CA HIS A 838 2.92 2.92 15.98
C HIS A 838 2.18 3.16 17.30
N TYR A 839 2.82 3.81 18.29
CA TYR A 839 2.17 4.13 19.56
C TYR A 839 0.89 4.97 19.37
N TYR A 840 0.94 6.02 18.54
CA TYR A 840 -0.24 6.85 18.28
C TYR A 840 -1.40 6.08 17.66
N SER A 841 -1.12 5.15 16.77
CA SER A 841 -2.16 4.28 16.20
C SER A 841 -2.84 3.40 17.26
N THR A 842 -2.16 3.08 18.37
CA THR A 842 -2.73 2.27 19.48
C THR A 842 -3.62 3.08 20.41
N ILE A 843 -3.36 4.36 20.62
CA ILE A 843 -4.14 5.18 21.57
C ILE A 843 -5.29 5.94 20.90
N MET A 844 -5.24 6.13 19.58
CA MET A 844 -6.25 6.93 18.90
C MET A 844 -7.54 6.19 18.62
N SER A 845 -8.64 6.90 18.38
CA SER A 845 -9.86 6.24 17.94
C SER A 845 -9.75 5.67 16.52
N GLU A 846 -10.51 4.59 16.26
CA GLU A 846 -10.44 3.76 15.05
C GLU A 846 -10.47 4.59 13.74
N ILE A 847 -9.46 4.35 12.90
CA ILE A 847 -9.42 4.86 11.52
C ILE A 847 -10.45 4.10 10.70
N ARG A 848 -11.35 4.82 10.02
CA ARG A 848 -12.42 4.20 9.25
C ARG A 848 -11.87 3.49 8.02
N ILE A 849 -12.29 2.24 7.84
CA ILE A 849 -12.10 1.53 6.58
C ILE A 849 -13.29 1.81 5.66
N HIS A 850 -13.04 2.45 4.52
CA HIS A 850 -14.05 2.74 3.53
C HIS A 850 -14.24 1.57 2.57
N PRO A 851 -15.45 1.02 2.40
CA PRO A 851 -15.67 -0.14 1.53
C PRO A 851 -15.27 0.10 0.07
N TYR A 852 -15.57 1.31 -0.44
CA TYR A 852 -15.20 1.75 -1.78
C TYR A 852 -14.87 3.24 -1.76
N LEU A 853 -13.70 3.61 -2.28
CA LEU A 853 -13.29 4.97 -2.59
C LEU A 853 -13.07 5.06 -4.08
N PHE A 854 -13.71 6.02 -4.75
CA PHE A 854 -13.68 6.08 -6.22
C PHE A 854 -13.86 7.50 -6.79
N GLY A 855 -13.33 7.72 -7.99
CA GLY A 855 -13.52 8.97 -8.74
C GLY A 855 -12.84 8.98 -10.11
N GLU A 856 -13.28 9.88 -10.99
CA GLU A 856 -12.72 10.08 -12.34
C GLU A 856 -12.36 11.55 -12.64
N ASN A 857 -12.60 12.43 -11.66
CA ASN A 857 -12.37 13.86 -11.76
C ASN A 857 -10.87 14.20 -11.54
N GLU A 858 -10.58 15.50 -11.45
CA GLU A 858 -9.29 16.04 -11.02
C GLU A 858 -8.83 15.38 -9.72
N ARG A 859 -7.56 14.94 -9.68
CA ARG A 859 -6.98 14.20 -8.54
C ARG A 859 -7.14 14.99 -7.24
N PHE A 860 -6.96 16.31 -7.30
CA PHE A 860 -7.14 17.19 -6.15
C PHE A 860 -8.57 17.18 -5.58
N SER A 861 -9.60 17.14 -6.43
CA SER A 861 -10.99 17.06 -5.97
C SER A 861 -11.30 15.70 -5.34
N ILE A 862 -10.76 14.61 -5.89
CA ILE A 862 -10.90 13.26 -5.33
C ILE A 862 -10.22 13.20 -3.95
N ALA A 863 -9.00 13.72 -3.83
CA ALA A 863 -8.28 13.83 -2.57
C ALA A 863 -9.12 14.56 -1.52
N GLY A 864 -9.73 15.70 -1.88
CA GLY A 864 -10.57 16.44 -0.95
C GLY A 864 -11.84 15.72 -0.51
N ASN A 865 -12.46 14.94 -1.41
CA ASN A 865 -13.58 14.08 -1.05
C ASN A 865 -13.17 12.94 -0.11
N ILE A 866 -12.01 12.30 -0.34
CA ILE A 866 -11.49 11.25 0.54
C ILE A 866 -11.21 11.83 1.93
N ALA A 867 -10.47 12.94 1.99
CA ALA A 867 -10.14 13.63 3.23
C ALA A 867 -11.40 14.04 4.01
N THR A 868 -12.39 14.66 3.36
CA THR A 868 -13.65 15.03 4.02
C THR A 868 -14.47 13.80 4.48
N GLY A 869 -14.37 12.68 3.76
CA GLY A 869 -15.08 11.44 4.08
C GLY A 869 -14.53 10.75 5.34
N ASP A 870 -13.22 10.86 5.54
CA ASP A 870 -12.47 10.28 6.65
C ASP A 870 -12.13 11.31 7.75
N LEU A 871 -12.72 12.51 7.71
CA LEU A 871 -12.36 13.64 8.59
C LEU A 871 -10.87 14.04 8.54
N GLY A 872 -10.10 13.54 7.58
CA GLY A 872 -8.67 13.81 7.44
C GLY A 872 -8.36 15.16 6.78
N MET A 873 -7.07 15.48 6.80
CA MET A 873 -6.49 16.64 6.15
C MET A 873 -5.20 16.22 5.44
N PHE A 874 -4.90 16.85 4.31
CA PHE A 874 -3.62 16.66 3.64
C PHE A 874 -2.95 17.99 3.35
N TYR A 875 -1.62 18.05 3.46
CA TYR A 875 -0.84 19.25 3.16
C TYR A 875 0.60 18.91 2.80
N PHE A 876 1.31 19.87 2.20
CA PHE A 876 2.74 19.77 2.00
C PHE A 876 3.47 20.42 3.18
N ASP A 877 4.42 19.69 3.78
CA ASP A 877 5.21 20.18 4.91
C ASP A 877 6.33 21.15 4.48
N GLU A 878 7.18 21.58 5.41
CA GLU A 878 8.23 22.55 5.10
C GLU A 878 9.29 22.03 4.13
N PHE A 879 9.44 20.70 4.05
CA PHE A 879 10.42 20.01 3.22
C PHE A 879 9.86 19.61 1.85
N GLY A 880 8.57 19.87 1.60
CA GLY A 880 7.90 19.52 0.35
C GLY A 880 7.34 18.11 0.33
N LYS A 881 7.29 17.42 1.48
CA LYS A 881 6.69 16.09 1.60
C LYS A 881 5.18 16.18 1.75
N PHE A 882 4.49 15.20 1.20
CA PHE A 882 3.04 15.11 1.32
C PHE A 882 2.68 14.48 2.67
N ARG A 883 1.89 15.20 3.47
CA ARG A 883 1.35 14.74 4.74
C ARG A 883 -0.12 14.43 4.60
N TYR A 884 -0.55 13.27 5.09
CA TYR A 884 -1.95 12.98 5.37
C TYR A 884 -2.13 12.71 6.87
N ASP A 885 -2.85 13.60 7.54
CA ASP A 885 -3.15 13.50 8.96
C ASP A 885 -4.64 13.23 9.15
N HIS A 886 -4.95 12.09 9.76
CA HIS A 886 -6.30 11.81 10.22
C HIS A 886 -6.66 12.75 11.39
N PHE A 887 -7.94 13.10 11.54
CA PHE A 887 -8.40 14.06 12.55
C PHE A 887 -7.91 13.73 13.96
N ASN A 888 -8.05 12.46 14.36
CA ASN A 888 -7.74 11.98 15.70
C ASN A 888 -6.30 12.28 16.12
N ARG A 889 -5.36 12.23 15.16
CA ARG A 889 -3.95 12.56 15.37
C ARG A 889 -3.75 13.99 15.92
N LEU A 890 -4.57 14.94 15.47
CA LEU A 890 -4.35 16.37 15.71
C LEU A 890 -5.06 16.90 16.95
N HIS A 891 -6.07 16.20 17.45
CA HIS A 891 -7.04 16.75 18.40
C HIS A 891 -7.30 15.90 19.64
N GLU A 892 -6.79 14.67 19.71
CA GLU A 892 -6.90 13.87 20.92
C GLU A 892 -5.87 14.31 21.96
N SER A 893 -6.35 14.57 23.18
CA SER A 893 -5.53 15.08 24.29
C SER A 893 -4.44 14.11 24.75
N GLU A 894 -4.56 12.84 24.37
CA GLU A 894 -3.67 11.75 24.76
C GLU A 894 -2.44 11.63 23.85
N ILE A 895 -2.47 12.25 22.65
CA ILE A 895 -1.34 12.28 21.72
C ILE A 895 -0.45 13.48 22.07
N PRO A 896 0.76 13.30 22.62
CA PRO A 896 1.62 14.40 23.06
C PRO A 896 2.36 15.04 21.89
N GLN A 897 1.73 15.28 20.74
CA GLN A 897 2.49 15.67 19.55
C GLN A 897 3.09 17.07 19.62
N HIS A 898 2.64 17.95 20.55
CA HIS A 898 3.24 19.27 20.77
C HIS A 898 3.04 19.79 22.21
N SER A 899 3.36 18.97 23.23
CA SER A 899 3.19 19.34 24.65
C SER A 899 3.96 20.60 25.06
N THR A 900 4.99 20.97 24.30
CA THR A 900 5.87 22.11 24.56
C THR A 900 5.67 23.21 23.53
N SER A 901 5.42 24.42 24.01
CA SER A 901 5.37 25.62 23.17
C SER A 901 6.74 25.89 22.55
N GLN A 902 6.76 26.08 21.24
CA GLN A 902 7.98 26.23 20.45
C GLN A 902 8.53 27.66 20.47
N ALA A 903 7.66 28.65 20.66
CA ALA A 903 8.03 30.05 20.79
C ALA A 903 7.04 30.80 21.67
N THR A 904 7.55 31.82 22.35
CA THR A 904 6.73 32.80 23.10
C THR A 904 6.71 34.11 22.33
N LEU A 905 5.51 34.62 22.03
CA LEU A 905 5.26 35.86 21.32
C LEU A 905 4.66 36.89 22.27
N SER A 906 5.18 38.12 22.26
CA SER A 906 4.57 39.25 22.97
C SER A 906 4.62 40.54 22.15
N ASP A 907 3.71 41.46 22.46
CA ASP A 907 3.66 42.82 21.89
C ASP A 907 4.91 43.66 22.19
N SER A 908 5.63 43.35 23.27
CA SER A 908 6.87 44.03 23.64
C SER A 908 8.12 43.54 22.91
N THR A 909 8.06 42.39 22.24
CA THR A 909 9.24 41.71 21.67
C THR A 909 9.08 41.38 20.18
N ASN A 910 8.04 40.62 19.83
CA ASN A 910 7.93 39.95 18.54
C ASN A 910 6.76 40.45 17.69
N ILE A 911 5.66 40.95 18.29
CA ILE A 911 4.42 41.28 17.56
C ILE A 911 4.41 42.77 17.16
N LYS A 912 4.28 43.04 15.85
CA LYS A 912 4.19 44.40 15.28
C LYS A 912 2.75 44.88 15.16
N SER A 913 1.84 43.98 14.79
CA SER A 913 0.40 44.22 14.74
C SER A 913 -0.33 42.89 14.90
N ALA A 914 -1.54 42.95 15.45
CA ALA A 914 -2.40 41.79 15.60
C ALA A 914 -3.85 42.19 15.35
N GLU A 915 -4.59 41.34 14.66
CA GLU A 915 -6.03 41.44 14.51
C GLU A 915 -6.68 40.16 15.05
N ARG A 916 -7.74 40.32 15.85
CA ARG A 916 -8.51 39.19 16.38
C ARG A 916 -9.86 39.14 15.69
N ARG A 917 -10.17 38.00 15.10
CA ARG A 917 -11.47 37.73 14.48
C ARG A 917 -12.25 36.73 15.32
N PHE A 918 -13.55 36.98 15.45
CA PHE A 918 -14.52 36.08 16.07
C PHE A 918 -15.67 35.89 15.10
N GLU A 919 -15.83 34.68 14.57
CA GLU A 919 -17.02 34.33 13.82
C GLU A 919 -17.65 33.05 14.39
N LEU A 920 -18.98 33.09 14.59
CA LEU A 920 -19.76 31.88 14.81
C LEU A 920 -19.92 31.19 13.46
N LEU A 921 -19.40 29.97 13.33
CA LEU A 921 -19.30 29.30 12.04
C LEU A 921 -20.57 28.54 11.69
N ALA A 922 -21.00 27.66 12.59
CA ALA A 922 -22.22 26.89 12.41
C ALA A 922 -22.87 26.64 13.77
N ASN A 923 -24.20 26.73 13.79
CA ASN A 923 -25.00 26.27 14.93
C ASN A 923 -26.00 25.17 14.53
N LYS A 924 -25.94 24.76 13.26
CA LYS A 924 -26.55 23.56 12.72
C LYS A 924 -25.62 22.93 11.69
N VAL A 925 -25.39 21.62 11.79
CA VAL A 925 -24.67 20.85 10.78
C VAL A 925 -25.61 19.79 10.24
N THR A 926 -25.66 19.66 8.92
CA THR A 926 -26.44 18.65 8.21
C THR A 926 -25.52 17.86 7.29
N VAL A 927 -25.51 16.54 7.47
CA VAL A 927 -24.71 15.61 6.67
C VAL A 927 -25.67 14.76 5.83
N LYS A 928 -25.48 14.74 4.52
CA LYS A 928 -26.22 13.85 3.63
C LYS A 928 -25.64 12.44 3.71
N VAL A 929 -26.52 11.46 3.88
CA VAL A 929 -26.20 10.03 3.83
C VAL A 929 -26.49 9.57 2.40
N ASN A 930 -25.43 9.22 1.70
CA ASN A 930 -25.52 8.60 0.39
C ASN A 930 -25.83 7.10 0.57
N PRO A 931 -26.62 6.47 -0.30
CA PRO A 931 -26.93 5.05 -0.15
C PRO A 931 -25.64 4.22 -0.20
N THR A 932 -25.48 3.31 0.77
CA THR A 932 -24.36 2.37 0.78
C THR A 932 -24.46 1.47 -0.45
N ILE A 933 -23.40 1.43 -1.23
CA ILE A 933 -23.33 0.61 -2.44
C ILE A 933 -23.39 -0.86 -2.04
N SER A 934 -24.51 -1.52 -2.34
CA SER A 934 -24.68 -2.95 -2.12
C SER A 934 -23.92 -3.72 -3.20
N LYS A 935 -23.10 -4.69 -2.77
CA LYS A 935 -22.39 -5.63 -3.64
C LYS A 935 -23.41 -6.35 -4.52
N ASN A 936 -23.48 -6.01 -5.82
CA ASN A 936 -24.03 -6.96 -6.77
C ASN A 936 -22.99 -8.09 -6.88
N VAL A 937 -23.35 -9.26 -6.32
CA VAL A 937 -22.44 -10.40 -6.23
C VAL A 937 -22.24 -11.07 -7.61
N GLY A 938 -23.06 -10.76 -8.61
CA GLY A 938 -22.98 -11.32 -9.96
C GLY A 938 -22.38 -10.40 -11.03
N ILE A 939 -21.76 -11.01 -12.05
CA ILE A 939 -21.38 -10.36 -13.31
C ILE A 939 -22.67 -10.12 -14.11
N SER A 940 -22.84 -8.91 -14.67
CA SER A 940 -24.01 -8.56 -15.48
C SER A 940 -23.60 -7.79 -16.73
N SER A 941 -24.43 -7.81 -17.78
CA SER A 941 -24.23 -6.96 -18.96
C SER A 941 -24.28 -5.49 -18.55
N ILE A 942 -23.19 -4.75 -18.78
CA ILE A 942 -23.05 -3.33 -18.43
C ILE A 942 -23.11 -2.42 -19.65
N TRP A 943 -22.88 -2.96 -20.86
CA TRP A 943 -23.05 -2.24 -22.11
C TRP A 943 -23.41 -3.17 -23.27
N ARG A 944 -24.14 -2.61 -24.24
CA ARG A 944 -24.44 -3.19 -25.55
C ARG A 944 -24.39 -2.08 -26.61
N PRO A 945 -23.82 -2.33 -27.80
CA PRO A 945 -23.88 -1.37 -28.88
C PRO A 945 -25.33 -1.14 -29.35
N PRO A 946 -25.63 0.02 -29.95
CA PRO A 946 -26.85 0.16 -30.74
C PRO A 946 -26.81 -0.81 -31.94
N ASN A 947 -27.97 -1.09 -32.55
CA ASN A 947 -28.03 -1.87 -33.79
C ASN A 947 -27.04 -1.31 -34.81
N SER A 948 -26.03 -2.10 -35.16
CA SER A 948 -24.87 -1.64 -35.91
C SER A 948 -24.26 -2.76 -36.74
N SER A 949 -23.61 -2.35 -37.84
CA SER A 949 -22.99 -3.23 -38.80
C SER A 949 -21.68 -2.65 -39.32
N LEU A 950 -20.89 -3.49 -39.97
CA LEU A 950 -19.60 -3.20 -40.60
C LEU A 950 -19.69 -3.59 -42.06
N THR A 951 -19.11 -2.76 -42.92
CA THR A 951 -19.10 -2.93 -44.37
C THR A 951 -17.68 -3.19 -44.87
N ALA A 952 -17.53 -3.95 -45.96
CA ALA A 952 -16.25 -4.09 -46.67
C ALA A 952 -16.40 -3.85 -48.18
N THR A 953 -15.38 -3.24 -48.80
CA THR A 953 -15.24 -3.01 -50.24
C THR A 953 -13.76 -3.13 -50.64
N LYS A 954 -13.40 -2.87 -51.90
CA LYS A 954 -12.00 -2.93 -52.39
C LYS A 954 -11.54 -1.57 -52.92
N ILE A 955 -10.23 -1.36 -52.92
CA ILE A 955 -9.60 -0.24 -53.65
C ILE A 955 -9.80 -0.45 -55.15
N THR A 956 -10.20 0.61 -55.84
CA THR A 956 -10.46 0.59 -57.29
C THR A 956 -9.27 0.02 -58.07
N SER A 957 -9.54 -0.91 -59.00
CA SER A 957 -8.52 -1.49 -59.87
C SER A 957 -7.71 -0.41 -60.61
N GLY A 958 -6.39 -0.36 -60.37
CA GLY A 958 -5.46 0.55 -61.02
C GLY A 958 -5.08 1.83 -60.25
N VAL A 959 -5.43 1.94 -58.96
CA VAL A 959 -5.05 3.06 -58.09
C VAL A 959 -4.14 2.57 -56.96
N ASP A 960 -2.90 3.06 -56.91
CA ASP A 960 -1.97 2.83 -55.79
C ASP A 960 -1.93 4.06 -54.87
N ILE A 961 -1.91 3.85 -53.55
CA ILE A 961 -1.81 4.90 -52.52
C ILE A 961 -0.38 4.90 -52.01
N SER A 962 0.46 5.81 -52.54
CA SER A 962 1.92 5.72 -52.38
C SER A 962 2.51 6.50 -51.20
N ASP A 963 1.81 7.47 -50.59
CA ASP A 963 2.42 8.40 -49.62
C ASP A 963 1.54 8.80 -48.42
N SER A 964 2.18 9.24 -47.33
CA SER A 964 1.56 9.66 -46.05
C SER A 964 0.65 10.89 -46.16
N GLU A 965 0.75 11.66 -47.25
CA GLU A 965 -0.04 12.88 -47.49
C GLU A 965 -1.23 12.67 -48.44
N THR A 966 -1.53 11.43 -48.85
CA THR A 966 -2.64 11.17 -49.76
C THR A 966 -3.98 11.58 -49.14
N THR A 967 -4.73 12.48 -49.80
CA THR A 967 -5.95 13.09 -49.26
C THR A 967 -7.25 12.42 -49.69
N GLU A 968 -7.19 11.43 -50.59
CA GLU A 968 -8.37 10.69 -51.07
C GLU A 968 -8.05 9.24 -51.43
N ILE A 969 -9.03 8.35 -51.26
CA ILE A 969 -8.97 6.91 -51.61
C ILE A 969 -10.17 6.58 -52.48
N SER A 970 -9.93 5.98 -53.66
CA SER A 970 -10.98 5.48 -54.54
C SER A 970 -11.34 4.04 -54.20
N SER A 971 -12.63 3.74 -54.14
CA SER A 971 -13.16 2.40 -53.87
C SER A 971 -14.07 1.89 -54.99
N ASP A 972 -14.22 0.58 -55.09
CA ASP A 972 -15.06 -0.06 -56.11
C ASP A 972 -16.55 0.34 -55.98
N ASN A 973 -17.04 0.51 -54.75
CA ASN A 973 -18.44 0.79 -54.46
C ASN A 973 -18.62 1.30 -53.02
N THR A 974 -19.31 2.43 -52.84
CA THR A 974 -19.75 2.95 -51.52
C THR A 974 -21.29 3.03 -51.36
N TYR A 975 -22.06 2.59 -52.35
CA TYR A 975 -23.52 2.73 -52.42
C TYR A 975 -24.27 1.43 -52.11
N ASN A 976 -23.67 0.25 -52.31
CA ASN A 976 -24.30 -1.03 -52.05
C ASN A 976 -23.30 -2.05 -51.45
N PRO A 977 -23.33 -2.28 -50.13
CA PRO A 977 -24.15 -1.60 -49.12
C PRO A 977 -23.72 -0.12 -48.91
N PRO A 978 -24.64 0.74 -48.43
CA PRO A 978 -24.36 2.17 -48.27
C PRO A 978 -23.42 2.46 -47.10
N TRP A 979 -22.39 3.27 -47.35
CA TRP A 979 -21.45 3.75 -46.33
C TRP A 979 -21.91 5.09 -45.71
N GLU A 980 -21.37 5.42 -44.53
CA GLU A 980 -21.66 6.70 -43.85
C GLU A 980 -21.05 7.88 -44.61
N VAL A 981 -21.91 8.76 -45.14
CA VAL A 981 -21.51 9.90 -45.97
C VAL A 981 -20.95 11.08 -45.17
N SER A 982 -21.24 11.15 -43.87
CA SER A 982 -20.84 12.23 -42.96
C SER A 982 -19.51 12.00 -42.23
N GLY A 983 -18.68 11.09 -42.75
CA GLY A 983 -17.38 10.75 -42.18
C GLY A 983 -17.40 9.51 -41.30
N GLY A 984 -16.24 8.86 -41.17
CA GLY A 984 -16.07 7.58 -40.48
C GLY A 984 -14.62 7.11 -40.46
N TYR A 985 -14.41 5.83 -40.17
CA TYR A 985 -13.08 5.21 -40.13
C TYR A 985 -13.06 3.97 -41.02
N ILE A 986 -11.93 3.77 -41.70
CA ILE A 986 -11.65 2.60 -42.54
C ILE A 986 -10.34 1.96 -42.11
N LYS A 987 -10.21 0.66 -42.33
CA LYS A 987 -9.00 -0.13 -42.11
C LYS A 987 -8.57 -0.78 -43.43
N ILE A 988 -7.30 -0.60 -43.77
CA ILE A 988 -6.65 -1.25 -44.91
C ILE A 988 -5.39 -1.90 -44.36
N GLU A 989 -5.24 -3.21 -44.57
CA GLU A 989 -4.21 -4.03 -43.89
C GLU A 989 -4.19 -3.74 -42.36
N ASP A 990 -3.10 -3.20 -41.83
CA ASP A 990 -2.97 -2.85 -40.41
C ASP A 990 -3.21 -1.36 -40.10
N GLU A 991 -3.46 -0.52 -41.10
CA GLU A 991 -3.66 0.92 -40.92
C GLU A 991 -5.13 1.30 -40.74
N ILE A 992 -5.41 2.14 -39.75
CA ILE A 992 -6.73 2.78 -39.59
C ILE A 992 -6.66 4.24 -40.04
N ILE A 993 -7.57 4.63 -40.93
CA ILE A 993 -7.66 5.94 -41.56
C ILE A 993 -9.03 6.55 -41.26
N LYS A 994 -9.05 7.81 -40.84
CA LYS A 994 -10.29 8.60 -40.71
C LYS A 994 -10.59 9.29 -42.04
N TYR A 995 -11.85 9.27 -42.49
CA TYR A 995 -12.33 10.07 -43.61
C TYR A 995 -13.44 11.02 -43.14
N ASP A 996 -13.51 12.23 -43.69
CA ASP A 996 -14.54 13.21 -43.28
C ASP A 996 -15.75 13.24 -44.23
N SER A 997 -15.62 12.75 -45.47
CA SER A 997 -16.75 12.66 -46.42
C SER A 997 -16.54 11.61 -47.52
N ILE A 998 -17.65 11.23 -48.18
CA ILE A 998 -17.67 10.34 -49.36
C ILE A 998 -18.29 11.07 -50.56
N ASP A 999 -17.65 10.99 -51.72
CA ASP A 999 -18.13 11.57 -52.98
C ASP A 999 -17.88 10.60 -54.14
N GLU A 1000 -18.93 10.13 -54.82
CA GLU A 1000 -18.87 9.22 -55.99
C GLU A 1000 -17.81 8.09 -55.87
N ASN A 1001 -17.84 7.33 -54.77
CA ASN A 1001 -16.91 6.26 -54.37
C ASN A 1001 -15.50 6.68 -53.90
N TYR A 1002 -15.25 7.97 -53.68
CA TYR A 1002 -14.02 8.47 -53.08
C TYR A 1002 -14.22 8.80 -51.60
N PHE A 1003 -13.38 8.22 -50.73
CA PHE A 1003 -13.20 8.68 -49.35
C PHE A 1003 -12.26 9.89 -49.37
N LYS A 1004 -12.70 11.05 -48.86
CA LYS A 1004 -11.97 12.32 -48.95
C LYS A 1004 -11.59 12.87 -47.57
N THR A 1005 -10.58 13.73 -47.57
CA THR A 1005 -10.06 14.41 -46.37
C THR A 1005 -9.58 13.39 -45.32
N LEU A 1006 -8.55 12.66 -45.70
CA LEU A 1006 -8.04 11.52 -44.92
C LEU A 1006 -7.09 11.98 -43.82
N THR A 1007 -7.31 11.47 -42.60
CA THR A 1007 -6.34 11.54 -41.52
C THR A 1007 -5.82 10.12 -41.25
N ARG A 1008 -4.56 9.87 -41.60
CA ARG A 1008 -3.91 8.54 -41.57
C ARG A 1008 -3.35 8.20 -40.18
N GLY A 1009 -2.96 6.94 -39.96
CA GLY A 1009 -2.29 6.49 -38.74
C GLY A 1009 -3.11 6.68 -37.44
N GLN A 1010 -4.41 6.45 -37.49
CA GLN A 1010 -5.29 6.65 -36.34
C GLN A 1010 -5.22 5.48 -35.36
N PHE A 1011 -5.61 5.74 -34.10
CA PHE A 1011 -5.64 4.77 -33.00
C PHE A 1011 -4.32 4.05 -32.68
N GLY A 1012 -3.18 4.59 -33.10
CA GLY A 1012 -1.84 4.03 -32.86
C GLY A 1012 -1.31 3.17 -34.00
N THR A 1013 -1.99 3.16 -35.15
CA THR A 1013 -1.52 2.50 -36.37
C THR A 1013 -0.49 3.37 -37.12
N THR A 1014 0.38 2.74 -37.90
CA THR A 1014 1.39 3.45 -38.72
C THR A 1014 0.88 3.62 -40.15
N ALA A 1015 1.11 4.78 -40.75
CA ALA A 1015 0.73 5.02 -42.15
C ALA A 1015 1.56 4.16 -43.12
N ALA A 1016 0.91 3.42 -44.01
CA ALA A 1016 1.54 2.48 -44.95
C ALA A 1016 1.29 2.86 -46.43
N SER A 1017 1.84 2.11 -47.38
CA SER A 1017 1.43 2.21 -48.79
C SER A 1017 0.45 1.09 -49.10
N HIS A 1018 -0.63 1.39 -49.83
CA HIS A 1018 -1.71 0.43 -50.13
C HIS A 1018 -1.85 0.24 -51.63
N ALA A 1019 -1.89 -1.00 -52.11
CA ALA A 1019 -1.96 -1.34 -53.53
C ALA A 1019 -3.41 -1.57 -54.02
N ALA A 1020 -3.62 -1.42 -55.32
CA ALA A 1020 -4.93 -1.69 -55.93
C ALA A 1020 -5.43 -3.11 -55.64
N GLY A 1021 -6.71 -3.24 -55.28
CA GLY A 1021 -7.36 -4.52 -54.97
C GLY A 1021 -7.30 -4.93 -53.49
N GLU A 1022 -6.59 -4.21 -52.64
CA GLU A 1022 -6.67 -4.40 -51.18
C GLU A 1022 -8.05 -4.04 -50.63
N MET A 1023 -8.41 -4.64 -49.49
CA MET A 1023 -9.74 -4.48 -48.90
C MET A 1023 -9.82 -3.24 -48.01
N ILE A 1024 -10.82 -2.41 -48.29
CA ILE A 1024 -11.25 -1.30 -47.45
C ILE A 1024 -12.33 -1.84 -46.52
N ARG A 1025 -12.03 -1.88 -45.22
CA ARG A 1025 -12.90 -2.45 -44.20
C ARG A 1025 -13.39 -1.34 -43.28
N GLU A 1026 -14.69 -1.29 -43.02
CA GLU A 1026 -15.25 -0.28 -42.12
C GLU A 1026 -14.77 -0.51 -40.69
N VAL A 1027 -14.54 0.58 -39.98
CA VAL A 1027 -14.18 0.59 -38.56
C VAL A 1027 -15.23 1.39 -37.81
N ARG A 1028 -15.82 0.78 -36.78
CA ARG A 1028 -16.75 1.45 -35.86
C ARG A 1028 -16.06 1.72 -34.54
N TYR A 1029 -16.08 2.99 -34.17
CA TYR A 1029 -15.62 3.47 -32.87
C TYR A 1029 -16.83 3.77 -32.00
N PHE A 1030 -16.92 3.09 -30.85
CA PHE A 1030 -17.89 3.44 -29.82
C PHE A 1030 -17.16 3.97 -28.59
N GLN A 1031 -17.58 5.16 -28.15
CA GLN A 1031 -17.31 5.68 -26.82
C GLN A 1031 -18.63 5.67 -26.05
N PHE A 1032 -18.65 5.01 -24.90
CA PHE A 1032 -19.89 4.79 -24.16
C PHE A 1032 -19.68 4.85 -22.66
N ASP A 1033 -20.75 5.23 -21.96
CA ASP A 1033 -20.85 5.12 -20.52
C ASP A 1033 -21.49 3.77 -20.15
N TRP A 1034 -21.11 3.18 -19.02
CA TRP A 1034 -21.76 1.97 -18.54
C TRP A 1034 -23.20 2.29 -18.16
N SER A 1035 -24.13 1.39 -18.50
CA SER A 1035 -25.53 1.46 -18.02
C SER A 1035 -25.64 1.53 -16.50
N LYS A 1036 -24.58 1.08 -15.80
CA LYS A 1036 -24.42 1.03 -14.36
C LYS A 1036 -22.95 1.30 -13.99
N ALA A 1037 -22.65 2.54 -13.60
CA ALA A 1037 -21.31 2.99 -13.25
C ALA A 1037 -21.21 3.37 -11.75
N PRO A 1038 -20.02 3.24 -11.12
CA PRO A 1038 -18.81 2.66 -11.68
C PRO A 1038 -18.86 1.12 -11.74
N ALA A 1039 -18.08 0.50 -12.63
CA ALA A 1039 -17.97 -0.96 -12.78
C ALA A 1039 -16.53 -1.45 -12.58
N VAL A 1040 -16.40 -2.67 -12.06
CA VAL A 1040 -15.15 -3.39 -11.82
C VAL A 1040 -15.22 -4.80 -12.39
N ASP A 1041 -14.07 -5.45 -12.55
CA ASP A 1041 -14.00 -6.82 -13.11
C ASP A 1041 -14.74 -6.90 -14.47
N ILE A 1042 -14.38 -5.96 -15.36
CA ILE A 1042 -14.95 -5.84 -16.71
C ILE A 1042 -14.34 -6.96 -17.55
N ARG A 1043 -15.20 -7.84 -18.06
CA ARG A 1043 -14.82 -8.94 -18.92
C ARG A 1043 -14.54 -8.45 -20.34
N PRO A 1044 -13.70 -9.16 -21.10
CA PRO A 1044 -13.54 -8.91 -22.52
C PRO A 1044 -14.90 -8.88 -23.23
N PRO A 1045 -15.07 -8.02 -24.25
CA PRO A 1045 -16.30 -7.93 -25.02
C PRO A 1045 -16.63 -9.29 -25.63
N TYR A 1046 -17.84 -9.75 -25.41
CA TYR A 1046 -18.37 -10.93 -26.07
C TYR A 1046 -19.01 -10.50 -27.38
N ILE A 1047 -18.53 -11.02 -28.52
CA ILE A 1047 -19.03 -10.67 -29.85
C ILE A 1047 -19.30 -11.96 -30.63
N ALA A 1048 -20.56 -12.16 -31.03
CA ALA A 1048 -20.98 -13.37 -31.72
C ALA A 1048 -20.21 -13.62 -33.04
N GLY A 1049 -19.91 -12.56 -33.79
CA GLY A 1049 -19.14 -12.64 -35.05
C GLY A 1049 -17.65 -12.99 -34.89
N ILE A 1050 -17.17 -13.13 -33.64
CA ILE A 1050 -15.82 -13.60 -33.30
C ILE A 1050 -15.87 -15.03 -32.76
N GLU A 1051 -16.79 -15.31 -31.85
CA GLU A 1051 -16.86 -16.58 -31.11
C GLU A 1051 -17.52 -17.72 -31.90
N PHE A 1052 -18.47 -17.42 -32.79
CA PHE A 1052 -19.26 -18.44 -33.50
C PHE A 1052 -18.97 -18.57 -34.99
N GLU A 1053 -18.24 -17.63 -35.58
CA GLU A 1053 -17.87 -17.67 -37.00
C GLU A 1053 -16.45 -18.19 -37.16
N ASP A 1054 -16.24 -19.20 -38.01
CA ASP A 1054 -14.93 -19.80 -38.29
C ASP A 1054 -14.65 -19.78 -39.80
N PRO A 1055 -13.74 -18.92 -40.29
CA PRO A 1055 -12.91 -17.96 -39.56
C PRO A 1055 -13.68 -16.69 -39.09
N PRO A 1056 -13.20 -15.95 -38.07
CA PRO A 1056 -13.92 -14.83 -37.46
C PRO A 1056 -14.15 -13.68 -38.46
N LEU A 1057 -15.33 -13.07 -38.44
CA LEU A 1057 -15.72 -12.01 -39.39
C LEU A 1057 -15.44 -10.60 -38.85
N ILE A 1058 -15.39 -10.43 -37.54
CA ILE A 1058 -15.12 -9.16 -36.85
C ILE A 1058 -13.79 -9.28 -36.08
N SER A 1059 -13.05 -8.18 -35.97
CA SER A 1059 -11.89 -8.08 -35.09
C SER A 1059 -12.06 -6.93 -34.10
N ILE A 1060 -11.56 -7.12 -32.88
CA ILE A 1060 -11.43 -6.06 -31.88
C ILE A 1060 -10.02 -5.46 -32.07
N ASP A 1061 -9.95 -4.26 -32.63
CA ASP A 1061 -8.66 -3.58 -32.81
C ASP A 1061 -8.19 -2.91 -31.52
N ARG A 1062 -9.14 -2.46 -30.69
CA ARG A 1062 -8.85 -1.77 -29.44
C ARG A 1062 -10.04 -1.87 -28.50
N PHE A 1063 -9.78 -2.21 -27.24
CA PHE A 1063 -10.76 -2.13 -26.17
C PHE A 1063 -10.11 -1.50 -24.94
N ARG A 1064 -10.55 -0.29 -24.55
CA ARG A 1064 -10.15 0.29 -23.26
C ARG A 1064 -11.34 0.32 -22.32
N LYS A 1065 -11.18 -0.35 -21.19
CA LYS A 1065 -12.09 -0.33 -20.06
C LYS A 1065 -11.81 0.89 -19.17
N ARG A 1066 -12.84 1.62 -18.78
CA ARG A 1066 -12.79 2.70 -17.75
C ARG A 1066 -13.82 2.39 -16.65
N PRO A 1067 -13.72 2.95 -15.44
CA PRO A 1067 -14.67 2.74 -14.36
C PRO A 1067 -16.09 3.19 -14.69
N TYR A 1068 -16.26 4.25 -15.46
CA TYR A 1068 -17.56 4.84 -15.79
C TYR A 1068 -18.03 4.57 -17.22
N GLY A 1069 -17.13 4.08 -18.09
CA GLY A 1069 -17.43 3.78 -19.47
C GLY A 1069 -16.31 3.01 -20.16
N GLY A 1070 -16.31 2.99 -21.48
CA GLY A 1070 -15.26 2.36 -22.26
C GLY A 1070 -15.20 2.90 -23.68
N GLU A 1071 -14.13 2.52 -24.35
CA GLU A 1071 -14.02 2.66 -25.80
C GLU A 1071 -13.76 1.30 -26.42
N ILE A 1072 -14.43 1.02 -27.53
CA ILE A 1072 -14.17 -0.16 -28.35
C ILE A 1072 -14.07 0.27 -29.81
N VAL A 1073 -13.04 -0.25 -30.49
CA VAL A 1073 -12.84 -0.11 -31.93
C VAL A 1073 -12.99 -1.50 -32.52
N LEU A 1074 -13.97 -1.63 -33.40
CA LEU A 1074 -14.30 -2.87 -34.09
C LEU A 1074 -14.11 -2.68 -35.59
N SER A 1075 -13.45 -3.63 -36.24
CA SER A 1075 -13.29 -3.66 -37.69
C SER A 1075 -13.80 -4.95 -38.30
N ALA A 1076 -14.15 -4.86 -39.58
CA ALA A 1076 -14.32 -6.02 -40.42
C ALA A 1076 -12.96 -6.74 -40.61
N THR A 1077 -12.98 -8.07 -40.67
CA THR A 1077 -11.79 -8.88 -40.99
C THR A 1077 -11.62 -9.09 -42.49
N GLU A 1078 -10.49 -9.67 -42.89
CA GLU A 1078 -10.23 -10.06 -44.27
C GLU A 1078 -10.99 -11.32 -44.71
N ASN A 1079 -11.66 -11.99 -43.78
CA ASN A 1079 -12.40 -13.23 -44.04
C ASN A 1079 -13.75 -13.00 -44.73
N ILE A 1080 -14.17 -11.74 -44.83
CA ILE A 1080 -15.40 -11.31 -45.51
C ILE A 1080 -15.24 -11.55 -47.02
N LYS A 1081 -16.22 -12.21 -47.63
CA LYS A 1081 -16.16 -12.64 -49.05
C LYS A 1081 -16.83 -11.59 -49.93
N ILE A 1082 -16.02 -10.65 -50.41
CA ILE A 1082 -16.47 -9.64 -51.38
C ILE A 1082 -16.60 -10.26 -52.78
N GLU A 1083 -17.83 -10.38 -53.28
CA GLU A 1083 -18.10 -10.73 -54.69
C GLU A 1083 -17.81 -9.52 -55.61
N ASP A 1084 -17.30 -9.76 -56.82
CA ASP A 1084 -16.83 -8.69 -57.71
C ASP A 1084 -17.96 -7.68 -58.03
N SER A 1085 -17.79 -6.44 -57.54
CA SER A 1085 -18.64 -5.24 -57.67
C SER A 1085 -19.72 -5.00 -56.59
N ILE A 1086 -19.87 -5.86 -55.56
CA ILE A 1086 -20.83 -5.67 -54.47
C ILE A 1086 -20.13 -5.86 -53.12
N GLY A 1087 -20.20 -4.86 -52.23
CA GLY A 1087 -19.64 -4.99 -50.88
C GLY A 1087 -20.47 -5.92 -49.98
N GLU A 1088 -19.94 -6.30 -48.83
CA GLU A 1088 -20.62 -7.19 -47.87
C GLU A 1088 -20.81 -6.50 -46.51
N VAL A 1089 -21.88 -6.88 -45.78
CA VAL A 1089 -22.23 -6.35 -44.45
C VAL A 1089 -22.16 -7.46 -43.41
N VAL A 1090 -21.48 -7.20 -42.30
CA VAL A 1090 -21.46 -8.04 -41.10
C VAL A 1090 -22.11 -7.27 -39.96
N PHE A 1091 -23.00 -7.90 -39.19
CA PHE A 1091 -23.69 -7.24 -38.08
C PHE A 1091 -22.89 -7.38 -36.78
N ILE A 1092 -22.71 -6.27 -36.06
CA ILE A 1092 -22.18 -6.27 -34.69
C ILE A 1092 -23.32 -6.61 -33.71
N GLU A 1093 -24.45 -5.93 -33.85
CA GLU A 1093 -25.68 -6.18 -33.11
C GLU A 1093 -26.89 -5.98 -34.01
N GLY A 1094 -27.79 -6.96 -34.04
CA GLY A 1094 -28.97 -6.95 -34.89
C GLY A 1094 -29.20 -8.28 -35.58
N LYS A 1095 -30.20 -8.32 -36.47
CA LYS A 1095 -30.56 -9.52 -37.22
C LYS A 1095 -30.30 -9.29 -38.70
N ASN A 1096 -29.66 -10.25 -39.35
CA ASN A 1096 -29.62 -10.29 -40.80
C ASN A 1096 -30.96 -10.83 -41.31
N ASP A 1097 -31.75 -9.99 -41.98
CA ASP A 1097 -33.09 -10.36 -42.46
C ASP A 1097 -33.06 -11.39 -43.61
N TYR A 1098 -31.92 -11.57 -44.28
CA TYR A 1098 -31.75 -12.51 -45.39
C TYR A 1098 -31.32 -13.90 -44.92
N THR A 1099 -30.40 -13.99 -43.96
CA THR A 1099 -29.90 -15.27 -43.42
C THR A 1099 -30.68 -15.74 -42.19
N GLY A 1100 -31.40 -14.83 -41.53
CA GLY A 1100 -32.15 -15.10 -40.30
C GLY A 1100 -31.29 -15.18 -39.03
N VAL A 1101 -29.96 -15.03 -39.15
CA VAL A 1101 -28.99 -15.10 -38.05
C VAL A 1101 -29.02 -13.79 -37.25
N SER A 1102 -29.07 -13.91 -35.92
CA SER A 1102 -29.01 -12.77 -34.99
C SER A 1102 -27.61 -12.67 -34.38
N TYR A 1103 -26.99 -11.51 -34.54
CA TYR A 1103 -25.71 -11.16 -33.93
C TYR A 1103 -25.94 -10.38 -32.64
N PHE A 1104 -25.11 -10.67 -31.64
CA PHE A 1104 -25.15 -9.99 -30.36
C PHE A 1104 -23.73 -9.64 -29.91
N ALA A 1105 -23.60 -8.43 -29.36
CA ALA A 1105 -22.38 -7.97 -28.72
C ALA A 1105 -22.74 -7.47 -27.31
N SER A 1106 -21.91 -7.81 -26.32
CA SER A 1106 -22.14 -7.34 -24.95
C SER A 1106 -20.84 -7.28 -24.18
N ILE A 1107 -20.72 -6.25 -23.35
CA ILE A 1107 -19.67 -6.16 -22.35
C ILE A 1107 -20.30 -6.42 -21.00
N ALA A 1108 -19.70 -7.34 -20.23
CA ALA A 1108 -20.15 -7.71 -18.91
C ALA A 1108 -19.15 -7.26 -17.84
N GLY A 1109 -19.66 -6.94 -16.65
CA GLY A 1109 -18.82 -6.62 -15.51
C GLY A 1109 -19.60 -6.62 -14.21
N ARG A 1110 -18.89 -6.40 -13.10
CA ARG A 1110 -19.50 -6.25 -11.78
C ARG A 1110 -19.73 -4.78 -11.51
N THR A 1111 -20.99 -4.38 -11.39
CA THR A 1111 -21.35 -2.98 -11.15
C THR A 1111 -21.22 -2.63 -9.67
N ILE A 1112 -20.59 -1.51 -9.37
CA ILE A 1112 -20.54 -0.85 -8.05
C ILE A 1112 -21.66 0.19 -7.97
N SER A 1113 -22.78 -0.04 -8.68
CA SER A 1113 -23.98 0.79 -8.63
C SER A 1113 -25.06 0.05 -7.85
N ASP A 1114 -25.80 0.83 -7.07
CA ASP A 1114 -26.97 0.41 -6.31
C ASP A 1114 -27.94 -0.38 -7.20
N GLY A 1115 -28.13 -1.67 -6.90
CA GLY A 1115 -29.10 -2.52 -7.56
C GLY A 1115 -30.51 -2.06 -7.21
N GLY A 1116 -30.96 -0.93 -7.76
CA GLY A 1116 -32.35 -0.48 -7.66
C GLY A 1116 -32.85 -0.17 -6.25
N SER A 1117 -32.01 0.17 -5.27
CA SER A 1117 -32.56 0.65 -3.99
C SER A 1117 -33.24 2.00 -4.20
N ILE A 1118 -34.51 2.04 -3.81
CA ILE A 1118 -35.36 3.24 -3.70
C ILE A 1118 -34.95 4.05 -2.44
N ALA A 1119 -33.70 3.90 -1.97
CA ALA A 1119 -33.23 4.49 -0.73
C ALA A 1119 -33.07 6.00 -0.94
N LYS A 1120 -34.08 6.74 -0.50
CA LYS A 1120 -34.11 8.19 -0.44
C LYS A 1120 -32.82 8.67 0.24
N ILE A 1121 -32.09 9.61 -0.38
CA ILE A 1121 -31.00 10.35 0.28
C ILE A 1121 -31.53 10.81 1.64
N SER A 1122 -30.98 10.26 2.72
CA SER A 1122 -31.36 10.64 4.07
C SER A 1122 -30.36 11.67 4.59
N SER A 1123 -30.72 12.42 5.63
CA SER A 1123 -29.83 13.44 6.20
C SER A 1123 -29.83 13.34 7.70
N GLN A 1124 -28.64 13.32 8.30
CA GLN A 1124 -28.48 13.46 9.74
C GLN A 1124 -28.14 14.91 10.05
N SER A 1125 -28.70 15.43 11.14
CA SER A 1125 -28.40 16.79 11.56
C SER A 1125 -28.24 16.92 13.07
N SER A 1126 -27.49 17.95 13.44
CA SER A 1126 -27.22 18.33 14.82
C SER A 1126 -27.33 19.84 14.91
N ALA A 1127 -28.03 20.35 15.93
CA ALA A 1127 -28.21 21.78 16.12
C ALA A 1127 -28.12 22.17 17.60
N TYR A 1128 -27.47 23.30 17.88
CA TYR A 1128 -27.39 23.84 19.23
C TYR A 1128 -28.47 24.91 19.43
N SER A 1129 -29.59 24.48 20.03
CA SER A 1129 -30.84 25.25 20.07
C SER A 1129 -30.71 26.63 20.75
N GLU A 1130 -29.85 26.78 21.75
CA GLU A 1130 -29.64 28.07 22.44
C GLU A 1130 -28.89 29.09 21.56
N SER A 1131 -27.87 28.66 20.83
CA SER A 1131 -27.16 29.51 19.86
C SER A 1131 -28.05 29.88 18.68
N VAL A 1132 -28.88 28.94 18.18
CA VAL A 1132 -29.86 29.23 17.12
C VAL A 1132 -30.87 30.30 17.56
N ARG A 1133 -31.34 30.25 18.82
CA ARG A 1133 -32.25 31.28 19.37
C ARG A 1133 -31.59 32.66 19.45
N LYS A 1134 -30.29 32.73 19.74
CA LYS A 1134 -29.56 33.98 19.97
C LYS A 1134 -29.02 34.62 18.67
N TYR A 1135 -28.57 33.81 17.72
CA TYR A 1135 -27.83 34.26 16.53
C TYR A 1135 -28.52 33.93 15.18
N GLY A 1136 -29.67 33.26 15.19
CA GLY A 1136 -30.32 32.76 13.96
C GLY A 1136 -29.64 31.50 13.41
N ILE A 1137 -30.25 30.80 12.44
CA ILE A 1137 -29.69 29.56 11.89
C ILE A 1137 -28.48 29.89 11.00
N LYS A 1138 -27.33 29.29 11.32
CA LYS A 1138 -26.13 29.19 10.48
C LYS A 1138 -25.88 27.70 10.22
N GLU A 1139 -26.24 27.25 9.01
CA GLU A 1139 -26.20 25.84 8.63
C GLU A 1139 -25.03 25.53 7.69
N VAL A 1140 -24.26 24.51 8.05
CA VAL A 1140 -23.26 23.88 7.16
C VAL A 1140 -23.83 22.57 6.65
N THR A 1141 -23.86 22.40 5.33
CA THR A 1141 -24.30 21.16 4.68
C THR A 1141 -23.11 20.44 4.09
N ILE A 1142 -22.88 19.20 4.52
CA ILE A 1142 -21.86 18.32 3.95
C ILE A 1142 -22.54 17.33 3.01
N ASP A 1143 -22.08 17.34 1.77
CA ASP A 1143 -22.49 16.41 0.73
C ASP A 1143 -21.25 15.67 0.22
N ASN A 1144 -21.03 14.47 0.75
CA ASN A 1144 -19.90 13.64 0.37
C ASN A 1144 -20.38 12.23 0.04
N ARG A 1145 -20.06 11.80 -1.18
CA ARG A 1145 -20.42 10.49 -1.74
C ARG A 1145 -19.95 9.29 -0.91
N PHE A 1146 -18.91 9.44 -0.09
CA PHE A 1146 -18.35 8.34 0.71
C PHE A 1146 -19.02 8.15 2.08
N ILE A 1147 -19.95 9.06 2.45
CA ILE A 1147 -20.71 8.96 3.70
C ILE A 1147 -21.95 8.09 3.45
N GLY A 1148 -21.79 6.78 3.67
CA GLY A 1148 -22.82 5.76 3.43
C GLY A 1148 -23.67 5.36 4.64
N ASP A 1149 -23.18 5.68 5.84
CA ASP A 1149 -23.69 5.18 7.13
C ASP A 1149 -24.34 6.31 7.93
N ASP A 1150 -25.59 6.08 8.35
CA ASP A 1150 -26.40 6.99 9.14
C ASP A 1150 -25.87 7.19 10.57
N VAL A 1151 -25.28 6.16 11.19
CA VAL A 1151 -24.63 6.30 12.51
C VAL A 1151 -23.44 7.23 12.40
N TYR A 1152 -22.61 7.04 11.36
CA TYR A 1152 -21.47 7.91 11.10
C TYR A 1152 -21.87 9.34 10.75
N ALA A 1153 -22.84 9.52 9.87
CA ALA A 1153 -23.28 10.86 9.49
C ALA A 1153 -23.80 11.65 10.70
N LYS A 1154 -24.46 10.97 11.65
CA LYS A 1154 -24.86 11.58 12.92
C LYS A 1154 -23.66 11.91 13.81
N ARG A 1155 -22.72 10.98 13.98
CA ARG A 1155 -21.46 11.24 14.72
C ARG A 1155 -20.70 12.43 14.14
N LEU A 1156 -20.59 12.51 12.82
CA LEU A 1156 -19.96 13.61 12.10
C LEU A 1156 -20.70 14.93 12.34
N ALA A 1157 -22.03 14.95 12.26
CA ALA A 1157 -22.82 16.15 12.51
C ALA A 1157 -22.70 16.64 13.96
N ASP A 1158 -22.75 15.72 14.94
CA ASP A 1158 -22.57 16.03 16.37
C ASP A 1158 -21.16 16.56 16.64
N PHE A 1159 -20.16 15.91 16.05
CA PHE A 1159 -18.75 16.29 16.16
C PHE A 1159 -18.49 17.70 15.60
N LEU A 1160 -18.92 17.97 14.36
CA LEU A 1160 -18.71 19.29 13.76
C LEU A 1160 -19.47 20.38 14.50
N LEU A 1161 -20.66 20.08 15.01
CA LEU A 1161 -21.39 21.01 15.86
C LEU A 1161 -20.61 21.32 17.15
N ASP A 1162 -20.05 20.32 17.84
CA ASP A 1162 -19.26 20.54 19.06
C ASP A 1162 -18.12 21.55 18.85
N LYS A 1163 -17.47 21.48 17.67
CA LYS A 1163 -16.34 22.36 17.31
C LYS A 1163 -16.76 23.69 16.71
N MET A 1164 -17.85 23.75 15.96
CA MET A 1164 -18.31 24.98 15.28
C MET A 1164 -19.24 25.85 16.15
N GLN A 1165 -19.86 25.27 17.19
CA GLN A 1165 -20.81 25.99 18.05
C GLN A 1165 -20.16 27.11 18.89
N ASN A 1166 -18.89 26.93 19.26
CA ASN A 1166 -18.08 27.90 19.97
C ASN A 1166 -17.06 28.45 18.97
N GLY A 1167 -17.17 29.74 18.60
CA GLY A 1167 -16.20 30.34 17.68
C GLY A 1167 -14.79 30.25 18.25
N VAL A 1168 -13.90 29.53 17.57
CA VAL A 1168 -12.48 29.44 17.95
C VAL A 1168 -11.82 30.76 17.57
N PRO A 1169 -11.17 31.48 18.51
CA PRO A 1169 -10.51 32.74 18.19
C PRO A 1169 -9.36 32.51 17.22
N ILE A 1170 -9.41 33.23 16.10
CA ILE A 1170 -8.31 33.31 15.13
C ILE A 1170 -7.64 34.66 15.32
N ILE A 1171 -6.31 34.66 15.31
CA ILE A 1171 -5.49 35.87 15.40
C ILE A 1171 -4.56 35.91 14.21
N ASP A 1172 -4.64 36.99 13.46
CA ASP A 1172 -3.70 37.31 12.40
C ASP A 1172 -2.63 38.22 13.01
N VAL A 1173 -1.38 37.73 13.11
CA VAL A 1173 -0.27 38.47 13.71
C VAL A 1173 0.82 38.76 12.67
N GLN A 1174 1.34 39.99 12.68
CA GLN A 1174 2.59 40.33 12.02
C GLN A 1174 3.70 40.28 13.05
N ILE A 1175 4.72 39.44 12.82
CA ILE A 1175 5.84 39.28 13.75
C ILE A 1175 7.19 39.63 13.13
N THR A 1176 8.16 39.92 13.99
CA THR A 1176 9.58 39.84 13.63
C THR A 1176 9.89 38.39 13.23
N SER A 1177 10.49 38.18 12.06
CA SER A 1177 10.52 36.86 11.42
C SER A 1177 11.26 35.83 12.27
N ILE A 1178 10.56 34.75 12.61
CA ILE A 1178 11.06 33.52 13.21
C ILE A 1178 10.90 32.41 12.15
N PRO A 1179 11.89 32.22 11.26
CA PRO A 1179 11.80 31.26 10.17
C PRO A 1179 11.74 29.80 10.63
N GLN A 1180 12.06 29.54 11.90
CA GLN A 1180 12.04 28.20 12.47
C GLN A 1180 10.62 27.69 12.74
N LEU A 1181 9.62 28.58 12.79
CA LEU A 1181 8.23 28.19 13.02
C LEU A 1181 7.67 27.43 11.82
N GLN A 1182 7.13 26.25 12.10
CA GLN A 1182 6.50 25.35 11.13
C GLN A 1182 4.97 25.43 11.22
N LEU A 1183 4.32 24.98 10.15
CA LEU A 1183 2.89 24.69 10.18
C LEU A 1183 2.63 23.63 11.26
N GLY A 1184 1.66 23.91 12.12
CA GLY A 1184 1.32 23.06 13.25
C GLY A 1184 2.19 23.19 14.49
N ASP A 1185 3.19 24.06 14.50
CA ASP A 1185 3.87 24.39 15.76
C ASP A 1185 2.90 25.08 16.74
N ARG A 1186 3.04 24.76 18.03
CA ARG A 1186 2.33 25.42 19.13
C ARG A 1186 3.14 26.63 19.60
N VAL A 1187 2.50 27.80 19.69
CA VAL A 1187 3.11 29.04 20.17
C VAL A 1187 2.34 29.60 21.36
N THR A 1188 3.04 30.18 22.32
CA THR A 1188 2.44 30.88 23.45
C THR A 1188 2.40 32.36 23.14
N VAL A 1189 1.22 32.97 23.17
CA VAL A 1189 1.08 34.43 23.15
C VAL A 1189 0.97 34.89 24.60
N GLU A 1190 2.07 35.45 25.12
CA GLU A 1190 2.20 35.87 26.53
C GLU A 1190 1.30 37.07 26.83
N GLN A 1191 1.33 38.09 25.96
CA GLN A 1191 0.56 39.31 26.15
C GLN A 1191 0.30 40.05 24.82
N ILE A 1192 -0.98 40.40 24.61
CA ILE A 1192 -1.41 41.45 23.67
C ILE A 1192 -2.45 42.31 24.40
N GLU A 1193 -2.02 43.41 25.00
CA GLU A 1193 -2.87 44.24 25.88
C GLU A 1193 -4.15 44.74 25.18
N GLN A 1194 -4.00 45.20 23.94
CA GLN A 1194 -5.09 45.81 23.17
C GLN A 1194 -6.21 44.81 22.80
N LEU A 1195 -5.90 43.51 22.74
CA LEU A 1195 -6.84 42.45 22.38
C LEU A 1195 -7.31 41.63 23.60
N GLY A 1196 -6.83 41.97 24.81
CA GLY A 1196 -7.17 41.29 26.06
C GLY A 1196 -6.69 39.84 26.12
N ILE A 1197 -5.54 39.53 25.51
CA ILE A 1197 -4.98 38.17 25.44
C ILE A 1197 -3.79 38.08 26.39
N SER A 1198 -3.78 37.08 27.27
CA SER A 1198 -2.67 36.82 28.18
C SER A 1198 -2.49 35.32 28.40
N ASN A 1199 -1.24 34.84 28.27
CA ASN A 1199 -0.81 33.46 28.48
C ASN A 1199 -1.70 32.41 27.82
N LYS A 1200 -2.03 32.63 26.55
CA LYS A 1200 -2.82 31.70 25.74
C LYS A 1200 -1.96 31.02 24.69
N GLN A 1201 -2.31 29.79 24.34
CA GLN A 1201 -1.58 28.99 23.36
C GLN A 1201 -2.37 28.87 22.06
N TYR A 1202 -1.63 28.87 20.95
CA TYR A 1202 -2.18 28.85 19.61
C TYR A 1202 -1.42 27.87 18.71
N TRP A 1203 -2.10 27.32 17.72
CA TRP A 1203 -1.56 26.57 16.60
C TRP A 1203 -1.24 27.49 15.43
N VAL A 1204 -0.09 27.33 14.79
CA VAL A 1204 0.25 28.02 13.53
C VAL A 1204 -0.46 27.29 12.37
N ILE A 1205 -1.44 27.95 11.72
CA ILE A 1205 -2.22 27.35 10.63
C ILE A 1205 -1.86 27.88 9.24
N GLU A 1206 -1.32 29.10 9.17
CA GLU A 1206 -0.75 29.69 7.96
C GLU A 1206 0.50 30.47 8.35
N SER A 1207 1.52 30.37 7.49
CA SER A 1207 2.73 31.18 7.58
C SER A 1207 3.01 31.82 6.23
N LYS A 1208 3.10 33.14 6.23
CA LYS A 1208 3.46 33.93 5.06
C LYS A 1208 4.70 34.75 5.35
N ILE A 1209 5.72 34.61 4.50
CA ILE A 1209 6.92 35.42 4.59
C ILE A 1209 7.04 36.27 3.32
N ASN A 1210 7.31 37.55 3.52
CA ASN A 1210 7.54 38.50 2.44
C ASN A 1210 8.93 39.12 2.58
N TYR A 1211 9.59 39.30 1.44
CA TYR A 1211 10.87 39.97 1.33
C TYR A 1211 10.78 41.15 0.36
N SER A 1212 11.19 42.33 0.84
CA SER A 1212 11.26 43.58 0.07
C SER A 1212 12.45 44.45 0.53
N GLY A 1213 13.63 43.85 0.64
CA GLY A 1213 14.83 44.47 1.25
C GLY A 1213 14.86 44.35 2.79
N GLY A 1214 13.82 43.76 3.38
CA GLY A 1214 13.73 43.27 4.75
C GLY A 1214 12.70 42.16 4.82
N VAL A 1215 12.65 41.40 5.92
CA VAL A 1215 11.69 40.29 6.08
C VAL A 1215 10.54 40.68 7.00
N SER A 1216 9.33 40.37 6.57
CA SER A 1216 8.15 40.34 7.42
C SER A 1216 7.53 38.95 7.38
N GLN A 1217 7.07 38.48 8.54
CA GLN A 1217 6.34 37.23 8.67
C GLN A 1217 4.96 37.52 9.23
N SER A 1218 3.95 37.00 8.55
CA SER A 1218 2.56 37.01 8.96
C SER A 1218 2.19 35.58 9.36
N LEU A 1219 1.60 35.42 10.53
CA LEU A 1219 1.09 34.14 10.99
C LEU A 1219 -0.41 34.25 11.23
N THR A 1220 -1.14 33.22 10.82
CA THR A 1220 -2.52 33.01 11.23
C THR A 1220 -2.51 31.97 12.35
N LEU A 1221 -3.04 32.33 13.51
CA LEU A 1221 -2.97 31.56 14.75
C LEU A 1221 -4.36 31.14 15.20
N ARG A 1222 -4.56 29.85 15.49
CA ARG A 1222 -5.82 29.29 16.00
C ARG A 1222 -5.67 28.90 17.48
N GLU A 1223 -6.56 29.37 18.35
CA GLU A 1223 -6.48 29.04 19.79
C GLU A 1223 -6.50 27.52 20.02
N VAL A 1224 -5.66 27.03 20.93
CA VAL A 1224 -5.70 25.63 21.39
C VAL A 1224 -6.84 25.52 22.40
N VAL A 1225 -7.87 24.76 22.06
CA VAL A 1225 -9.09 24.57 22.88
C VAL A 1225 -9.00 23.32 23.72
#